data_AF-A0A0Q5PEZ2-F1
#
_entry.id   AF-A0A0Q5PEZ2-F1
#
_cell.length_a   1.000
_cell.length_b   1.000
_cell.length_c   1.000
_cell.angle_alpha   90.00
_cell.angle_beta   90.00
_cell.angle_gamma   90.00
#
_symmetry.space_group_name_H-M   'P 1'
#
loop_
_entity.id
_entity.type
_entity.pdbx_description
1 polymer ?
#
loop_
_entity_poly.entity_id
_entity_poly.type
_entity_poly.pdbx_seq_one_letter_code
_entity_poly.pdbx_strand_id
1 'polypeptide(L)'
;MAAMLPDTVINGTAGDDFIYPGIGSYTLGGGLGDDTYYGVTSATRIIEREGEGVDTVYVVSDYVMPDHVENMIVNFARAGVIGNGLANYIIGNSAAQSIDGGEGNDVMTGKGGGDTFVFSAKSGYDVITDFHAGTNTVAMPADIVRLTGYSQFKSFADVKAALTQVGNDVVLKLDAENAVKFADTKVEAFVAENFQLSLDVSKFKLAFSDDFNTLDAGSGDAATIWRTDYGFGGDTNGRDARTFIATGEKQVNVDPTFKGTGATALGLNPFSVDDGVLTIRSRPAAEADSAQMWGYKFTSGGLTTRNTFTQTYGYFEARLKLPPESPAFPAFWLYTAGTNASELDVMEKRASDSTWTATTHDYATGTHQRQSGAIFTPTSTSEFHNYGVLWTKETVTWYLDGVAVKTIDTPPDMHGPMYLIVNLAVDVSATADYQGSDLQIDYIRAYTLDEVAAEAGASVTGSVRADVLSDAAGAVTLTGMTGNDTYIVSTTKTRIVERSGEGTDLVKSAIDYVLGTNLENLTLTGQAVKGTGNDVNNVIIGNDRDNILIGEAGNDRLDGGFGADTLIGGIGNDTYIVDDAGDIVFENVGEGTDTVIANINYTLGRNIENLTLAGDALRGTGNELDNVLTGNASANILVGGAGNDRLDGGIGADTLIGETGNDGYYIDNAGDVIIEKAGEGFDMIWSSVDYIVPLNVEQLTLSGTAIRGTANDAGNYLYGNELANVLTGGAGNDVIDGKAGNDYIVGGAGNDKLTGGSGSDVFVFAGNFGRDVITDFKIGEDKVDWSALKAAGQMPVITDIGGIATVTFGTNSIAFTGLKAAELMKIITPKPVKALFGTDRDDTFFVTDADDFISEGQDGGTDTVYSAVDYTLGLNLENLFLTGTAIKAFGNDGKNVIVGNAFDNLLYGFGGNDVLKGGAGADTMYGGAGNDSYLVDDIGDKVIELLDDGIDTVSSSIDYLLGAHLENLTLTGGARVGTGNDLNNALLGNDLDNTLDGGAGNDRLDGGKGADRLIGGTGDDYYIVDNAGDVVIELAGGGHDIVLSSVDYTAPTNVEQLVLAGAATRGVAHDGGMRLYGNDNGNWLTGGLGGDIIKGGSGDDRIIGGAGNDTLIGGRGADTFVFGTGFGKDVINDFDVARDRIEWSGLTPASGIQTRDVNGNAVATIGSDTITFLGITAAELAVHHILM
;
A
#
# COMPACT_ATOMS: atom_id res chain seq x y z
N MET A 1 40.45 19.66 30.90
CA MET A 1 41.70 18.97 30.54
C MET A 1 42.82 19.34 31.49
N ALA A 2 43.01 18.54 32.54
CA ALA A 2 44.31 18.22 33.12
C ALA A 2 44.36 16.69 33.12
N ALA A 3 45.38 16.08 32.53
CA ALA A 3 45.50 14.63 32.46
C ALA A 3 45.78 14.08 33.86
N MET A 4 44.78 13.43 34.48
CA MET A 4 44.96 12.62 35.68
C MET A 4 45.37 11.20 35.28
N LEU A 5 46.21 10.58 36.12
CA LEU A 5 46.83 9.28 35.88
C LEU A 5 45.80 8.12 35.99
N PRO A 6 46.05 6.96 35.36
CA PRO A 6 45.24 5.76 35.57
C PRO A 6 45.20 5.37 37.06
N ASP A 7 44.07 4.80 37.50
CA ASP A 7 43.74 4.41 38.90
C ASP A 7 43.38 5.56 39.85
N THR A 8 42.76 6.63 39.33
CA THR A 8 42.24 7.70 40.19
C THR A 8 40.95 7.25 40.89
N VAL A 9 40.92 7.36 42.23
CA VAL A 9 39.73 7.09 43.06
C VAL A 9 38.91 8.37 43.21
N ILE A 10 37.62 8.32 42.87
CA ILE A 10 36.66 9.40 43.03
C ILE A 10 35.61 8.93 44.04
N ASN A 11 35.59 9.55 45.22
CA ASN A 11 34.55 9.27 46.21
C ASN A 11 33.53 10.41 46.21
N GLY A 12 32.24 10.06 46.19
CA GLY A 12 31.11 10.90 46.47
C GLY A 12 31.02 11.26 47.96
N THR A 13 29.91 11.88 48.30
CA THR A 13 29.59 12.46 49.58
C THR A 13 28.73 11.50 50.40
N ALA A 14 27.72 11.99 51.09
CA ALA A 14 26.79 11.14 51.86
C ALA A 14 25.33 11.42 51.47
N GLY A 15 25.13 12.03 50.30
CA GLY A 15 23.83 12.29 49.69
C GLY A 15 24.00 12.23 48.17
N ASP A 16 22.90 12.29 47.44
CA ASP A 16 22.81 11.92 46.03
C ASP A 16 23.84 12.64 45.13
N ASP A 17 24.80 11.89 44.62
CA ASP A 17 25.92 12.36 43.82
C ASP A 17 25.79 11.93 42.36
N PHE A 18 26.16 12.84 41.45
CA PHE A 18 26.30 12.55 40.03
C PHE A 18 27.80 12.47 39.67
N ILE A 19 28.28 11.27 39.37
CA ILE A 19 29.70 10.98 39.20
C ILE A 19 29.99 10.63 37.74
N TYR A 20 30.71 11.54 37.05
CA TYR A 20 31.17 11.37 35.67
C TYR A 20 32.70 11.34 35.60
N PRO A 21 33.33 10.15 35.45
CA PRO A 21 34.78 10.04 35.47
C PRO A 21 35.47 10.45 34.15
N GLY A 22 34.74 10.49 33.03
CA GLY A 22 35.32 10.64 31.69
C GLY A 22 35.96 9.35 31.17
N ILE A 23 36.80 9.45 30.12
CA ILE A 23 37.35 8.29 29.39
C ILE A 23 38.65 7.81 30.09
N GLY A 24 38.63 6.63 30.73
CA GLY A 24 39.77 6.04 31.44
C GLY A 24 39.39 4.98 32.48
N SER A 25 40.37 4.40 33.18
CA SER A 25 40.17 3.44 34.28
C SER A 25 40.08 4.18 35.62
N TYR A 26 38.91 4.14 36.26
CA TYR A 26 38.61 4.85 37.51
C TYR A 26 37.99 3.90 38.54
N THR A 27 38.23 4.17 39.83
CA THR A 27 37.44 3.58 40.92
C THR A 27 36.51 4.65 41.48
N LEU A 28 35.21 4.40 41.49
CA LEU A 28 34.17 5.31 41.97
C LEU A 28 33.53 4.71 43.23
N GLY A 29 33.19 5.54 44.21
CA GLY A 29 32.32 5.13 45.33
C GLY A 29 31.42 6.29 45.71
N GLY A 30 30.15 6.04 45.94
CA GLY A 30 29.09 7.06 45.96
C GLY A 30 28.84 7.58 47.37
N GLY A 31 28.72 6.66 48.33
CA GLY A 31 28.46 6.98 49.73
C GLY A 31 27.03 6.63 50.10
N LEU A 32 26.44 7.32 51.09
CA LEU A 32 25.11 6.98 51.65
C LEU A 32 23.90 7.53 50.86
N GLY A 33 24.11 8.05 49.65
CA GLY A 33 23.09 8.70 48.83
C GLY A 33 22.58 7.82 47.70
N ASP A 34 21.52 8.25 47.02
CA ASP A 34 21.08 7.59 45.79
C ASP A 34 21.94 8.09 44.62
N ASP A 35 23.01 7.39 44.30
CA ASP A 35 24.08 7.90 43.45
C ASP A 35 23.93 7.50 41.98
N THR A 36 24.33 8.40 41.08
CA THR A 36 24.27 8.20 39.63
C THR A 36 25.66 8.24 39.01
N TYR A 37 26.05 7.12 38.41
CA TYR A 37 27.32 6.94 37.70
C TYR A 37 27.12 7.06 36.21
N TYR A 38 27.82 7.98 35.55
CA TYR A 38 27.61 8.23 34.13
C TYR A 38 28.85 7.98 33.28
N GLY A 39 28.68 7.41 32.08
CA GLY A 39 29.78 7.12 31.16
C GLY A 39 30.66 5.95 31.61
N VAL A 40 30.04 4.96 32.25
CA VAL A 40 30.68 3.78 32.82
C VAL A 40 31.12 2.84 31.69
N THR A 41 32.36 2.35 31.76
CA THR A 41 32.94 1.40 30.80
C THR A 41 33.38 0.12 31.51
N SER A 42 33.74 -0.93 30.77
CA SER A 42 34.31 -2.17 31.31
C SER A 42 35.58 -1.96 32.16
N ALA A 43 36.25 -0.80 32.02
CA ALA A 43 37.42 -0.42 32.80
C ALA A 43 37.10 0.34 34.10
N THR A 44 35.82 0.65 34.36
CA THR A 44 35.35 1.41 35.52
C THR A 44 34.97 0.48 36.67
N ARG A 45 35.56 0.68 37.84
CA ARG A 45 35.19 -0.06 39.06
C ARG A 45 34.33 0.82 39.95
N ILE A 46 33.13 0.38 40.31
CA ILE A 46 32.28 1.04 41.30
C ILE A 46 32.33 0.22 42.60
N ILE A 47 32.38 0.90 43.74
CA ILE A 47 32.41 0.29 45.07
C ILE A 47 31.30 0.92 45.90
N GLU A 48 30.21 0.18 46.05
CA GLU A 48 29.12 0.48 46.98
C GLU A 48 29.09 -0.47 48.16
N ARG A 49 28.28 -0.15 49.18
CA ARG A 49 28.02 -1.05 50.30
C ARG A 49 26.53 -1.25 50.52
N GLU A 50 26.23 -2.37 51.17
CA GLU A 50 24.87 -2.74 51.52
C GLU A 50 24.13 -1.63 52.31
N GLY A 51 22.99 -1.19 51.77
CA GLY A 51 22.09 -0.23 52.41
C GLY A 51 22.54 1.24 52.32
N GLU A 52 23.46 1.56 51.40
CA GLU A 52 23.96 2.92 51.20
C GLU A 52 23.18 3.75 50.15
N GLY A 53 22.08 3.27 49.56
CA GLY A 53 21.28 4.08 48.62
C GLY A 53 20.55 3.20 47.61
N VAL A 54 19.90 3.83 46.62
CA VAL A 54 19.48 3.20 45.36
C VAL A 54 20.29 3.79 44.22
N ASP A 55 21.25 3.03 43.74
CA ASP A 55 22.28 3.52 42.83
C ASP A 55 22.00 3.16 41.38
N THR A 56 22.38 4.06 40.46
CA THR A 56 22.11 3.93 39.03
C THR A 56 23.38 4.08 38.19
N VAL A 57 23.65 3.11 37.32
CA VAL A 57 24.79 3.14 36.40
C VAL A 57 24.35 3.33 34.96
N TYR A 58 24.90 4.35 34.29
CA TYR A 58 24.73 4.58 32.85
C TYR A 58 25.97 4.09 32.10
N VAL A 59 25.81 2.99 31.38
CA VAL A 59 26.91 2.26 30.73
C VAL A 59 27.00 2.59 29.25
N VAL A 60 28.23 2.57 28.71
CA VAL A 60 28.55 2.84 27.29
C VAL A 60 29.41 1.74 26.65
N SER A 61 29.58 0.60 27.32
CA SER A 61 30.23 -0.62 26.82
C SER A 61 29.70 -1.84 27.58
N ASP A 62 30.14 -3.05 27.20
CA ASP A 62 29.87 -4.26 27.99
C ASP A 62 30.19 -4.02 29.47
N TYR A 63 29.29 -4.41 30.37
CA TYR A 63 29.45 -4.11 31.79
C TYR A 63 28.78 -5.17 32.68
N VAL A 64 29.45 -5.49 33.78
CA VAL A 64 28.89 -6.30 34.86
C VAL A 64 28.64 -5.38 36.02
N MET A 65 27.41 -5.33 36.50
CA MET A 65 27.03 -4.51 37.64
C MET A 65 27.80 -4.99 38.87
N PRO A 66 28.50 -4.10 39.58
CA PRO A 66 29.16 -4.48 40.83
C PRO A 66 28.12 -4.72 41.92
N ASP A 67 28.51 -5.47 42.96
CA ASP A 67 27.67 -5.70 44.14
C ASP A 67 27.12 -4.38 44.70
N HIS A 68 25.89 -4.42 45.21
CA HIS A 68 25.21 -3.31 45.89
C HIS A 68 24.75 -2.13 45.02
N VAL A 69 24.77 -2.26 43.69
CA VAL A 69 24.12 -1.30 42.78
C VAL A 69 22.77 -1.87 42.33
N GLU A 70 21.72 -1.05 42.26
CA GLU A 70 20.37 -1.52 41.96
C GLU A 70 19.99 -1.39 40.49
N ASN A 71 20.37 -0.29 39.82
CA ASN A 71 19.82 0.06 38.51
C ASN A 71 20.90 0.21 37.42
N MET A 72 20.62 -0.24 36.20
CA MET A 72 21.47 -0.02 35.03
C MET A 72 20.70 0.51 33.83
N ILE A 73 21.28 1.47 33.12
CA ILE A 73 20.74 2.05 31.88
C ILE A 73 21.83 2.04 30.80
N VAL A 74 21.53 1.51 29.62
CA VAL A 74 22.49 1.41 28.51
C VAL A 74 22.35 2.59 27.55
N ASN A 75 23.33 3.52 27.53
CA ASN A 75 23.20 4.77 26.77
C ASN A 75 23.75 4.74 25.34
N PHE A 76 24.87 4.06 25.09
CA PHE A 76 25.49 3.98 23.75
C PHE A 76 26.36 2.73 23.65
N ALA A 77 25.83 1.61 23.16
CA ALA A 77 26.59 0.43 22.71
C ALA A 77 25.66 -0.72 22.29
N ARG A 78 26.17 -1.60 21.42
CA ARG A 78 25.75 -3.02 21.30
C ARG A 78 26.27 -3.84 22.49
N ALA A 79 26.09 -3.32 23.71
CA ALA A 79 26.73 -3.86 24.90
C ALA A 79 25.95 -5.04 25.48
N GLY A 80 26.66 -6.10 25.87
CA GLY A 80 26.15 -7.10 26.79
C GLY A 80 26.20 -6.57 28.23
N VAL A 81 25.10 -6.70 28.97
CA VAL A 81 25.01 -6.25 30.36
C VAL A 81 24.58 -7.38 31.28
N ILE A 82 25.16 -7.41 32.47
CA ILE A 82 24.81 -8.37 33.52
C ILE A 82 24.57 -7.61 34.81
N GLY A 83 23.45 -7.87 35.48
CA GLY A 83 23.17 -7.40 36.83
C GLY A 83 24.03 -8.09 37.89
N ASN A 84 23.64 -7.98 39.15
CA ASN A 84 24.36 -8.53 40.30
C ASN A 84 23.46 -9.50 41.08
N GLY A 85 23.60 -9.58 42.40
CA GLY A 85 22.81 -10.46 43.27
C GLY A 85 21.55 -9.83 43.86
N LEU A 86 21.18 -8.62 43.42
CA LEU A 86 20.01 -7.87 43.91
C LEU A 86 18.84 -7.99 42.94
N ALA A 87 17.67 -7.49 43.34
CA ALA A 87 16.56 -7.29 42.42
C ALA A 87 16.83 -6.03 41.58
N ASN A 88 17.47 -6.21 40.42
CA ASN A 88 17.95 -5.13 39.59
C ASN A 88 16.86 -4.56 38.66
N TYR A 89 17.00 -3.27 38.33
CA TYR A 89 16.22 -2.63 37.27
C TYR A 89 17.13 -2.27 36.09
N ILE A 90 16.98 -2.98 34.98
CA ILE A 90 17.89 -2.88 33.82
C ILE A 90 17.12 -2.40 32.59
N ILE A 91 17.57 -1.29 31.99
CA ILE A 91 16.99 -0.71 30.77
C ILE A 91 18.01 -0.71 29.64
N GLY A 92 17.71 -1.45 28.58
CA GLY A 92 18.40 -1.45 27.30
C GLY A 92 18.16 -0.20 26.44
N ASN A 93 18.57 -0.29 25.17
CA ASN A 93 18.38 0.73 24.15
C ASN A 93 17.86 0.14 22.83
N SER A 94 17.89 0.90 21.74
CA SER A 94 17.31 0.46 20.46
C SER A 94 18.22 -0.47 19.64
N ALA A 95 19.32 -0.96 20.20
CA ALA A 95 20.21 -1.90 19.53
C ALA A 95 20.05 -3.29 20.14
N ALA A 96 20.21 -4.34 19.33
CA ALA A 96 20.22 -5.72 19.81
C ALA A 96 21.31 -5.93 20.89
N GLN A 97 20.87 -6.27 22.10
CA GLN A 97 21.68 -6.43 23.30
C GLN A 97 21.58 -7.83 23.88
N SER A 98 22.54 -8.20 24.73
CA SER A 98 22.42 -9.36 25.61
C SER A 98 22.20 -8.83 27.03
N ILE A 99 21.06 -9.12 27.63
CA ILE A 99 20.66 -8.63 28.95
C ILE A 99 20.50 -9.82 29.89
N ASP A 100 21.32 -9.87 30.94
CA ASP A 100 21.26 -10.87 32.01
C ASP A 100 20.96 -10.14 33.33
N GLY A 101 19.91 -10.55 34.04
CA GLY A 101 19.54 -9.95 35.32
C GLY A 101 20.55 -10.23 36.43
N GLY A 102 21.32 -11.34 36.34
CA GLY A 102 22.15 -11.83 37.42
C GLY A 102 21.41 -12.85 38.30
N GLU A 103 21.68 -12.82 39.61
CA GLU A 103 20.86 -13.53 40.61
C GLU A 103 19.88 -12.50 41.20
N GLY A 104 18.58 -12.76 41.32
CA GLY A 104 17.72 -11.69 41.81
C GLY A 104 16.25 -11.96 41.60
N ASN A 105 15.47 -10.89 41.52
CA ASN A 105 14.12 -10.92 40.96
C ASN A 105 14.06 -9.65 40.11
N ASP A 106 14.53 -9.75 38.88
CA ASP A 106 14.96 -8.59 38.12
C ASP A 106 13.84 -8.06 37.23
N VAL A 107 13.90 -6.78 36.92
CA VAL A 107 13.02 -6.15 35.93
C VAL A 107 13.87 -5.62 34.79
N MET A 108 13.61 -6.15 33.60
CA MET A 108 14.39 -5.87 32.39
C MET A 108 13.48 -5.30 31.31
N THR A 109 14.00 -4.31 30.59
CA THR A 109 13.36 -3.66 29.43
C THR A 109 14.38 -3.59 28.30
N GLY A 110 14.11 -4.23 27.16
CA GLY A 110 15.03 -4.25 26.01
C GLY A 110 15.00 -2.95 25.22
N LYS A 111 13.79 -2.46 24.96
CA LYS A 111 13.35 -1.39 24.03
C LYS A 111 13.23 -1.85 22.59
N GLY A 112 14.29 -1.77 21.79
CA GLY A 112 14.21 -2.02 20.35
C GLY A 112 15.42 -2.76 19.84
N GLY A 113 15.29 -3.41 18.69
CA GLY A 113 16.25 -4.44 18.28
C GLY A 113 15.86 -5.80 18.88
N GLY A 114 16.43 -6.88 18.34
CA GLY A 114 16.16 -8.23 18.85
C GLY A 114 17.08 -8.53 20.02
N ASP A 115 16.58 -8.33 21.23
CA ASP A 115 17.35 -8.47 22.45
C ASP A 115 17.40 -9.93 22.90
N THR A 116 18.53 -10.34 23.46
CA THR A 116 18.69 -11.66 24.07
C THR A 116 18.66 -11.53 25.59
N PHE A 117 17.55 -11.95 26.19
CA PHE A 117 17.39 -12.05 27.64
C PHE A 117 17.93 -13.41 28.13
N VAL A 118 18.92 -13.38 29.01
CA VAL A 118 19.65 -14.57 29.45
C VAL A 118 19.19 -14.96 30.86
N PHE A 119 18.83 -16.23 31.04
CA PHE A 119 18.41 -16.78 32.34
C PHE A 119 19.22 -18.03 32.69
N SER A 120 19.74 -18.06 33.90
CA SER A 120 20.50 -19.17 34.47
C SER A 120 19.78 -19.80 35.66
N ALA A 121 20.28 -20.93 36.20
CA ALA A 121 19.67 -21.71 37.29
C ALA A 121 19.46 -20.98 38.64
N LYS A 122 19.78 -19.69 38.71
CA LYS A 122 19.65 -18.84 39.90
C LYS A 122 19.10 -17.45 39.62
N SER A 123 18.52 -17.22 38.43
CA SER A 123 18.05 -15.88 38.05
C SER A 123 16.91 -15.38 38.94
N GLY A 124 16.09 -16.29 39.47
CA GLY A 124 14.96 -16.01 40.34
C GLY A 124 13.66 -15.75 39.57
N TYR A 125 12.82 -14.85 40.08
CA TYR A 125 11.53 -14.48 39.49
C TYR A 125 11.63 -13.15 38.74
N ASP A 126 11.93 -13.24 37.47
CA ASP A 126 12.28 -12.09 36.63
C ASP A 126 11.09 -11.60 35.81
N VAL A 127 11.15 -10.34 35.39
CA VAL A 127 10.13 -9.68 34.56
C VAL A 127 10.80 -9.04 33.35
N ILE A 128 10.30 -9.35 32.16
CA ILE A 128 10.58 -8.61 30.93
C ILE A 128 9.34 -7.76 30.61
N THR A 129 9.53 -6.46 30.44
CA THR A 129 8.42 -5.49 30.33
C THR A 129 7.96 -5.25 28.89
N ASP A 130 8.77 -5.57 27.89
CA ASP A 130 8.55 -5.22 26.48
C ASP A 130 8.98 -6.32 25.50
N PHE A 131 8.85 -7.58 25.92
CA PHE A 131 9.27 -8.73 25.12
C PHE A 131 8.55 -8.81 23.76
N HIS A 132 9.30 -8.72 22.67
CA HIS A 132 8.79 -8.86 21.30
C HIS A 132 8.78 -10.33 20.86
N ALA A 133 7.69 -11.05 21.16
CA ALA A 133 7.48 -12.43 20.71
C ALA A 133 7.12 -12.51 19.21
N GLY A 134 7.49 -13.61 18.55
CA GLY A 134 7.22 -13.84 17.12
C GLY A 134 8.48 -14.18 16.33
N THR A 135 8.34 -14.27 15.00
CA THR A 135 9.48 -14.53 14.11
C THR A 135 10.30 -13.27 13.89
N ASN A 136 11.62 -13.40 13.77
CA ASN A 136 12.50 -12.28 13.40
C ASN A 136 12.03 -11.64 12.09
N THR A 137 11.72 -10.35 12.14
CA THR A 137 11.51 -9.48 10.97
C THR A 137 12.59 -8.40 10.95
N VAL A 138 12.84 -7.80 9.79
CA VAL A 138 13.82 -6.70 9.67
C VAL A 138 13.31 -5.43 10.39
N ALA A 139 11.99 -5.22 10.39
CA ALA A 139 11.31 -4.07 10.99
C ALA A 139 11.33 -4.07 12.53
N MET A 140 11.06 -5.23 13.14
CA MET A 140 11.15 -5.46 14.58
C MET A 140 11.74 -6.86 14.79
N PRO A 141 13.06 -6.96 15.00
CA PRO A 141 13.68 -8.24 15.27
C PRO A 141 13.12 -8.79 16.58
N ALA A 142 12.79 -10.08 16.60
CA ALA A 142 12.15 -10.67 17.75
C ALA A 142 13.15 -10.90 18.88
N ASP A 143 12.64 -10.77 20.10
CA ASP A 143 13.44 -11.01 21.29
C ASP A 143 13.65 -12.51 21.48
N ILE A 144 14.79 -12.81 22.07
CA ILE A 144 15.27 -14.15 22.31
C ILE A 144 15.41 -14.36 23.80
N VAL A 145 14.84 -15.45 24.29
CA VAL A 145 15.08 -15.99 25.62
C VAL A 145 16.16 -17.05 25.51
N ARG A 146 17.30 -16.79 26.15
CA ARG A 146 18.40 -17.75 26.25
C ARG A 146 18.35 -18.45 27.60
N LEU A 147 18.12 -19.75 27.58
CA LEU A 147 18.04 -20.57 28.80
C LEU A 147 19.34 -21.36 29.00
N THR A 148 20.18 -20.89 29.93
CA THR A 148 21.50 -21.48 30.20
C THR A 148 21.43 -22.41 31.41
N GLY A 149 21.84 -23.67 31.26
CA GLY A 149 21.86 -24.65 32.35
C GLY A 149 20.53 -25.37 32.62
N TYR A 150 19.49 -25.13 31.80
CA TYR A 150 18.17 -25.75 31.94
C TYR A 150 17.96 -26.95 31.01
N SER A 151 18.60 -28.07 31.35
CA SER A 151 18.64 -29.30 30.53
C SER A 151 17.27 -29.94 30.18
N GLN A 152 16.19 -29.51 30.85
CA GLN A 152 14.82 -29.91 30.56
C GLN A 152 14.24 -29.29 29.29
N PHE A 153 14.76 -28.14 28.83
CA PHE A 153 14.27 -27.45 27.64
C PHE A 153 15.14 -27.80 26.43
N LYS A 154 14.77 -28.87 25.71
CA LYS A 154 15.51 -29.36 24.53
C LYS A 154 14.81 -29.03 23.22
N SER A 155 13.57 -28.59 23.31
CA SER A 155 12.73 -28.23 22.17
C SER A 155 11.77 -27.12 22.56
N PHE A 156 11.28 -26.39 21.57
CA PHE A 156 10.24 -25.39 21.79
C PHE A 156 8.96 -26.01 22.39
N ALA A 157 8.68 -27.28 22.12
CA ALA A 157 7.56 -27.98 22.75
C ALA A 157 7.73 -28.11 24.28
N ASP A 158 8.95 -28.31 24.77
CA ASP A 158 9.24 -28.37 26.21
C ASP A 158 9.01 -27.01 26.87
N VAL A 159 9.46 -25.93 26.22
CA VAL A 159 9.23 -24.55 26.67
C VAL A 159 7.74 -24.22 26.66
N LYS A 160 7.06 -24.52 25.55
CA LYS A 160 5.63 -24.24 25.39
C LYS A 160 4.78 -24.95 26.42
N ALA A 161 5.18 -26.13 26.87
CA ALA A 161 4.53 -26.85 27.98
C ALA A 161 4.76 -26.19 29.36
N ALA A 162 5.80 -25.36 29.50
CA ALA A 162 6.12 -24.63 30.72
C ALA A 162 5.59 -23.18 30.73
N LEU A 163 5.08 -22.68 29.59
CA LEU A 163 4.41 -21.37 29.49
C LEU A 163 2.99 -21.44 30.06
N THR A 164 2.61 -20.43 30.85
CA THR A 164 1.27 -20.27 31.40
C THR A 164 0.78 -18.85 31.17
N GLN A 165 -0.40 -18.68 30.55
CA GLN A 165 -1.07 -17.38 30.45
C GLN A 165 -1.61 -16.97 31.82
N VAL A 166 -1.29 -15.77 32.30
CA VAL A 166 -1.75 -15.20 33.57
C VAL A 166 -2.26 -13.77 33.33
N GLY A 167 -3.57 -13.64 33.09
CA GLY A 167 -4.12 -12.36 32.65
C GLY A 167 -3.55 -11.98 31.28
N ASN A 168 -3.01 -10.76 31.15
CA ASN A 168 -2.32 -10.30 29.94
C ASN A 168 -0.86 -10.76 29.86
N ASP A 169 -0.29 -11.31 30.92
CA ASP A 169 1.11 -11.69 30.99
C ASP A 169 1.29 -13.19 30.68
N VAL A 170 2.49 -13.57 30.27
CA VAL A 170 2.92 -14.98 30.17
C VAL A 170 3.97 -15.26 31.23
N VAL A 171 3.86 -16.41 31.90
CA VAL A 171 4.88 -16.88 32.84
C VAL A 171 5.51 -18.16 32.29
N LEU A 172 6.82 -18.13 32.04
CA LEU A 172 7.65 -19.32 31.80
C LEU A 172 8.18 -19.82 33.14
N LYS A 173 7.72 -20.98 33.57
CA LYS A 173 8.26 -21.63 34.76
C LYS A 173 9.56 -22.36 34.41
N LEU A 174 10.69 -21.89 34.92
CA LEU A 174 12.00 -22.49 34.67
C LEU A 174 12.23 -23.71 35.57
N ASP A 175 12.01 -23.58 36.87
CA ASP A 175 12.04 -24.69 37.83
C ASP A 175 11.17 -24.44 39.08
N ALA A 176 11.54 -24.97 40.26
CA ALA A 176 10.79 -24.78 41.50
C ALA A 176 11.00 -23.41 42.15
N GLU A 177 12.14 -22.76 41.88
CA GLU A 177 12.61 -21.53 42.49
C GLU A 177 12.73 -20.37 41.49
N ASN A 178 12.76 -20.66 40.18
CA ASN A 178 12.97 -19.67 39.11
C ASN A 178 11.79 -19.61 38.10
N ALA A 179 11.44 -18.41 37.63
CA ALA A 179 10.44 -18.17 36.58
C ALA A 179 10.64 -16.81 35.91
N VAL A 180 10.20 -16.68 34.65
CA VAL A 180 10.23 -15.41 33.90
C VAL A 180 8.81 -14.99 33.55
N LYS A 181 8.45 -13.74 33.83
CA LYS A 181 7.20 -13.12 33.41
C LYS A 181 7.45 -12.21 32.21
N PHE A 182 6.73 -12.44 31.13
CA PHE A 182 6.67 -11.58 29.94
C PHE A 182 5.40 -10.73 30.05
N ALA A 183 5.57 -9.42 30.21
CA ALA A 183 4.45 -8.50 30.34
C ALA A 183 3.69 -8.37 29.01
N ASP A 184 2.35 -8.27 29.09
CA ASP A 184 1.46 -8.00 27.95
C ASP A 184 1.70 -8.88 26.69
N THR A 185 2.17 -10.10 26.90
CA THR A 185 2.48 -11.08 25.85
C THR A 185 1.43 -12.19 25.85
N LYS A 186 1.21 -12.86 24.71
CA LYS A 186 0.34 -14.05 24.62
C LYS A 186 1.11 -15.33 24.38
N VAL A 187 0.69 -16.45 24.99
CA VAL A 187 1.36 -17.75 24.82
C VAL A 187 1.43 -18.16 23.34
N GLU A 188 0.40 -17.85 22.56
CA GLU A 188 0.34 -18.12 21.12
C GLU A 188 1.32 -17.29 20.27
N ALA A 189 1.81 -16.15 20.76
CA ALA A 189 2.75 -15.30 20.04
C ALA A 189 4.18 -15.87 20.03
N PHE A 190 4.52 -16.73 20.99
CA PHE A 190 5.83 -17.36 21.04
C PHE A 190 6.01 -18.39 19.91
N VAL A 191 7.15 -18.30 19.24
CA VAL A 191 7.62 -19.26 18.24
C VAL A 191 8.96 -19.88 18.68
N ALA A 192 9.46 -20.85 17.92
CA ALA A 192 10.71 -21.55 18.28
C ALA A 192 11.92 -20.61 18.25
N GLU A 193 11.90 -19.62 17.35
CA GLU A 193 12.95 -18.62 17.13
C GLU A 193 13.14 -17.70 18.35
N ASN A 194 12.10 -17.53 19.18
CA ASN A 194 12.20 -16.75 20.43
C ASN A 194 13.03 -17.46 21.51
N PHE A 195 13.48 -18.69 21.30
CA PHE A 195 14.19 -19.46 22.33
C PHE A 195 15.52 -20.01 21.82
N GLN A 196 16.61 -19.58 22.44
CA GLN A 196 17.91 -20.23 22.31
C GLN A 196 18.03 -21.34 23.34
N LEU A 197 17.87 -22.58 22.87
CA LEU A 197 17.85 -23.80 23.68
C LEU A 197 19.17 -24.58 23.59
N SER A 198 19.41 -25.42 24.58
CA SER A 198 20.59 -26.28 24.58
C SER A 198 20.54 -27.33 23.46
N LEU A 199 21.68 -27.51 22.80
CA LEU A 199 21.92 -28.49 21.75
C LEU A 199 21.68 -29.90 22.28
N ASP A 200 20.75 -30.61 21.64
CA ASP A 200 20.47 -31.99 21.98
C ASP A 200 21.52 -32.93 21.36
N VAL A 201 22.67 -33.02 22.02
CA VAL A 201 23.80 -33.88 21.60
C VAL A 201 23.43 -35.37 21.54
N SER A 202 22.29 -35.80 22.11
CA SER A 202 21.82 -37.18 22.01
C SER A 202 21.39 -37.57 20.59
N LYS A 203 21.14 -36.58 19.73
CA LYS A 203 20.86 -36.76 18.29
C LYS A 203 22.12 -36.99 17.47
N PHE A 204 23.31 -36.90 18.06
CA PHE A 204 24.57 -37.10 17.35
C PHE A 204 25.26 -38.39 17.79
N LYS A 205 26.12 -38.90 16.92
CA LYS A 205 26.90 -40.11 17.18
C LYS A 205 28.31 -39.75 17.57
N LEU A 206 28.71 -40.07 18.80
CA LEU A 206 30.07 -39.88 19.31
C LEU A 206 31.10 -40.57 18.40
N ALA A 207 32.05 -39.79 17.90
CA ALA A 207 33.09 -40.21 16.95
C ALA A 207 34.50 -40.16 17.56
N PHE A 208 34.73 -39.24 18.49
CA PHE A 208 35.94 -39.14 19.30
C PHE A 208 35.57 -38.72 20.73
N SER A 209 36.28 -39.25 21.71
CA SER A 209 36.16 -38.85 23.12
C SER A 209 37.44 -39.14 23.86
N ASP A 210 37.87 -38.21 24.69
CA ASP A 210 38.82 -38.44 25.77
C ASP A 210 38.28 -37.76 27.03
N ASP A 211 37.95 -38.57 28.04
CA ASP A 211 37.48 -38.10 29.36
C ASP A 211 38.65 -37.95 30.35
N PHE A 212 39.90 -37.96 29.85
CA PHE A 212 41.15 -37.72 30.59
C PHE A 212 41.35 -38.51 31.89
N ASN A 213 40.71 -39.67 32.05
CA ASN A 213 41.00 -40.61 33.15
C ASN A 213 42.48 -41.04 33.17
N THR A 214 43.16 -41.01 32.01
CA THR A 214 44.61 -41.10 31.83
C THR A 214 45.02 -40.29 30.60
N LEU A 215 46.21 -39.68 30.59
CA LEU A 215 46.73 -38.98 29.40
C LEU A 215 47.61 -39.90 28.54
N ASP A 216 47.17 -40.22 27.33
CA ASP A 216 47.96 -40.91 26.29
C ASP A 216 48.54 -39.89 25.29
N ALA A 217 49.72 -39.35 25.59
CA ALA A 217 50.36 -38.30 24.81
C ALA A 217 51.86 -38.54 24.57
N GLY A 218 52.36 -38.14 23.40
CA GLY A 218 53.78 -38.25 23.04
C GLY A 218 54.19 -37.32 21.89
N SER A 219 55.50 -37.18 21.66
CA SER A 219 56.02 -36.40 20.52
C SER A 219 56.43 -37.27 19.33
N GLY A 220 56.36 -36.71 18.12
CA GLY A 220 56.65 -37.39 16.85
C GLY A 220 55.60 -38.40 16.40
N ASP A 221 56.01 -39.41 15.62
CA ASP A 221 55.14 -40.50 15.11
C ASP A 221 54.80 -41.54 16.20
N ALA A 222 54.67 -41.10 17.46
CA ALA A 222 54.25 -41.97 18.55
C ALA A 222 52.81 -42.44 18.29
N ALA A 223 52.53 -43.72 18.56
CA ALA A 223 51.19 -44.30 18.45
C ALA A 223 50.34 -43.95 19.68
N THR A 224 50.19 -42.66 19.96
CA THR A 224 49.42 -42.08 21.08
C THR A 224 48.18 -41.37 20.55
N ILE A 225 47.15 -41.17 21.39
CA ILE A 225 45.97 -40.38 21.01
C ILE A 225 46.37 -38.93 20.72
N TRP A 226 47.11 -38.31 21.63
CA TRP A 226 47.54 -36.92 21.53
C TRP A 226 49.00 -36.80 21.15
N ARG A 227 49.32 -35.84 20.28
CA ARG A 227 50.68 -35.38 20.02
C ARG A 227 50.98 -34.12 20.79
N THR A 228 52.22 -33.99 21.28
CA THR A 228 52.67 -32.82 22.06
C THR A 228 53.45 -31.78 21.23
N ASP A 229 53.50 -31.95 19.90
CA ASP A 229 54.21 -31.08 18.96
C ASP A 229 53.36 -30.71 17.74
N TYR A 230 53.57 -29.49 17.21
CA TYR A 230 52.75 -28.85 16.16
C TYR A 230 53.39 -28.88 14.76
N GLY A 231 54.66 -29.30 14.63
CA GLY A 231 55.51 -28.97 13.49
C GLY A 231 55.00 -29.48 12.13
N PHE A 232 54.79 -28.58 11.16
CA PHE A 232 54.29 -28.86 9.81
C PHE A 232 55.26 -29.62 8.87
N GLY A 233 56.42 -30.09 9.35
CA GLY A 233 57.50 -30.60 8.48
C GLY A 233 58.37 -31.73 9.04
N GLY A 234 57.93 -32.45 10.07
CA GLY A 234 58.62 -33.66 10.54
C GLY A 234 59.77 -33.45 11.54
N ASP A 235 60.05 -32.21 11.96
CA ASP A 235 60.90 -31.94 13.12
C ASP A 235 60.04 -31.90 14.39
N THR A 236 60.28 -32.84 15.31
CA THR A 236 59.48 -33.03 16.53
C THR A 236 60.14 -32.39 17.76
N ASN A 237 61.36 -31.83 17.60
CA ASN A 237 62.12 -31.18 18.66
C ASN A 237 62.68 -29.82 18.27
N GLY A 238 62.41 -29.34 17.06
CA GLY A 238 62.71 -27.98 16.62
C GLY A 238 61.85 -26.92 17.30
N ARG A 239 62.34 -25.69 17.32
CA ARG A 239 61.67 -24.54 17.92
C ARG A 239 60.26 -24.35 17.33
N ASP A 240 60.14 -24.37 16.01
CA ASP A 240 58.90 -24.11 15.27
C ASP A 240 57.83 -25.21 15.47
N ALA A 241 58.22 -26.37 16.01
CA ALA A 241 57.30 -27.46 16.33
C ALA A 241 56.75 -27.36 17.75
N ARG A 242 57.26 -26.45 18.58
CA ARG A 242 56.97 -26.38 20.02
C ARG A 242 56.45 -25.02 20.46
N THR A 243 56.49 -24.01 19.60
CA THR A 243 55.96 -22.67 19.88
C THR A 243 55.62 -21.99 18.57
N PHE A 244 54.55 -21.21 18.54
CA PHE A 244 54.19 -20.41 17.36
C PHE A 244 55.00 -19.12 17.37
N ILE A 245 56.04 -19.07 16.53
CA ILE A 245 56.91 -17.88 16.46
C ILE A 245 56.15 -16.67 15.92
N ALA A 246 55.21 -16.89 15.01
CA ALA A 246 54.45 -15.83 14.36
C ALA A 246 53.58 -15.01 15.34
N THR A 247 53.09 -15.63 16.41
CA THR A 247 52.23 -14.99 17.43
C THR A 247 53.03 -14.31 18.55
N GLY A 248 54.35 -14.51 18.61
CA GLY A 248 55.24 -13.86 19.58
C GLY A 248 55.17 -14.42 21.00
N GLU A 249 54.49 -15.56 21.17
CA GLU A 249 54.32 -16.33 22.40
C GLU A 249 55.62 -16.49 23.22
N LYS A 250 55.50 -16.43 24.55
CA LYS A 250 56.65 -16.41 25.49
C LYS A 250 56.99 -17.77 26.08
N GLN A 251 56.19 -18.78 25.80
CA GLN A 251 56.41 -20.16 26.22
C GLN A 251 56.94 -21.05 25.09
N VAL A 252 57.56 -22.16 25.49
CA VAL A 252 57.72 -23.32 24.63
C VAL A 252 56.93 -24.48 25.21
N ASN A 253 56.21 -25.20 24.35
CA ASN A 253 55.45 -26.38 24.72
C ASN A 253 56.40 -27.56 24.89
N VAL A 254 56.36 -28.18 26.06
CA VAL A 254 57.27 -29.26 26.46
C VAL A 254 56.51 -30.52 26.84
N ASP A 255 57.21 -31.64 26.88
CA ASP A 255 56.74 -32.91 27.37
C ASP A 255 57.93 -33.68 27.96
N PRO A 256 57.73 -34.81 28.68
CA PRO A 256 58.81 -35.53 29.34
C PRO A 256 59.97 -35.96 28.42
N THR A 257 59.74 -36.02 27.11
CA THR A 257 60.73 -36.38 26.08
C THR A 257 61.46 -35.19 25.46
N PHE A 258 61.03 -33.95 25.76
CA PHE A 258 61.57 -32.71 25.20
C PHE A 258 63.05 -32.49 25.55
N LYS A 259 63.88 -32.20 24.53
CA LYS A 259 65.34 -32.09 24.64
C LYS A 259 65.90 -30.68 24.45
N GLY A 260 65.08 -29.74 23.96
CA GLY A 260 65.53 -28.41 23.56
C GLY A 260 66.67 -28.47 22.53
N THR A 261 67.71 -27.64 22.72
CA THR A 261 68.93 -27.63 21.90
C THR A 261 69.92 -28.76 22.22
N GLY A 262 69.61 -29.60 23.22
CA GLY A 262 70.48 -30.68 23.72
C GLY A 262 70.13 -32.08 23.18
N ALA A 263 70.91 -33.08 23.60
CA ALA A 263 70.72 -34.49 23.19
C ALA A 263 69.92 -35.34 24.20
N THR A 264 69.72 -34.84 25.43
CA THR A 264 69.02 -35.52 26.53
C THR A 264 67.72 -34.80 26.89
N ALA A 265 66.72 -35.54 27.35
CA ALA A 265 65.46 -34.94 27.77
C ALA A 265 65.64 -34.11 29.05
N LEU A 266 64.96 -32.96 29.12
CA LEU A 266 64.98 -32.05 30.26
C LEU A 266 64.04 -32.51 31.40
N GLY A 267 63.18 -33.50 31.14
CA GLY A 267 62.25 -34.04 32.15
C GLY A 267 61.14 -33.08 32.55
N LEU A 268 60.91 -32.03 31.76
CA LEU A 268 59.84 -31.06 31.97
C LEU A 268 58.49 -31.68 31.61
N ASN A 269 57.48 -31.47 32.43
CA ASN A 269 56.13 -31.98 32.17
C ASN A 269 55.09 -30.93 32.57
N PRO A 270 54.34 -30.36 31.62
CA PRO A 270 53.30 -29.39 31.91
C PRO A 270 51.96 -30.06 32.27
N PHE A 271 51.85 -31.39 32.13
CA PHE A 271 50.59 -32.13 32.23
C PHE A 271 50.46 -32.87 33.57
N SER A 272 49.26 -32.84 34.15
CA SER A 272 48.84 -33.82 35.18
C SER A 272 47.39 -34.21 34.98
N VAL A 273 47.01 -35.38 35.46
CA VAL A 273 45.61 -35.82 35.54
C VAL A 273 45.27 -36.04 37.01
N ASP A 274 44.17 -35.45 37.48
CA ASP A 274 43.62 -35.67 38.81
C ASP A 274 42.09 -35.77 38.72
N ASP A 275 41.51 -36.84 39.27
CA ASP A 275 40.07 -37.14 39.27
C ASP A 275 39.36 -36.94 37.91
N GLY A 276 39.97 -37.46 36.83
CA GLY A 276 39.44 -37.33 35.47
C GLY A 276 39.70 -35.99 34.79
N VAL A 277 40.31 -35.02 35.48
CA VAL A 277 40.61 -33.70 34.94
C VAL A 277 42.08 -33.60 34.52
N LEU A 278 42.33 -33.38 33.23
CA LEU A 278 43.64 -32.99 32.71
C LEU A 278 43.92 -31.52 33.08
N THR A 279 45.11 -31.24 33.58
CA THR A 279 45.62 -29.89 33.77
C THR A 279 46.84 -29.64 32.89
N ILE A 280 46.77 -28.62 32.04
CA ILE A 280 47.92 -28.05 31.31
C ILE A 280 48.44 -26.84 32.10
N ARG A 281 49.73 -26.84 32.42
CA ARG A 281 50.36 -25.78 33.23
C ARG A 281 51.37 -24.97 32.44
N SER A 282 51.20 -23.66 32.47
CA SER A 282 52.26 -22.73 32.11
C SER A 282 53.10 -22.43 33.35
N ARG A 283 54.43 -22.49 33.28
CA ARG A 283 55.32 -22.21 34.43
C ARG A 283 56.61 -21.51 34.02
N PRO A 284 57.17 -20.63 34.86
CA PRO A 284 58.53 -20.13 34.68
C PRO A 284 59.53 -21.28 34.55
N ALA A 285 60.41 -21.20 33.56
CA ALA A 285 61.50 -22.14 33.39
C ALA A 285 62.66 -21.78 34.32
N ALA A 286 63.34 -22.80 34.88
CA ALA A 286 64.60 -22.56 35.56
C ALA A 286 65.62 -21.95 34.60
N GLU A 287 66.51 -21.08 35.09
CA GLU A 287 67.48 -20.37 34.25
C GLU A 287 68.36 -21.31 33.41
N ALA A 288 68.69 -22.48 33.96
CA ALA A 288 69.46 -23.53 33.28
C ALA A 288 68.71 -24.20 32.11
N ASP A 289 67.38 -24.31 32.21
CA ASP A 289 66.53 -24.90 31.15
C ASP A 289 66.22 -23.87 30.07
N SER A 290 66.02 -22.61 30.46
CA SER A 290 65.77 -21.49 29.54
C SER A 290 66.84 -21.36 28.45
N ALA A 291 68.12 -21.57 28.79
CA ALA A 291 69.22 -21.55 27.82
C ALA A 291 69.12 -22.70 26.78
N GLN A 292 68.55 -23.84 27.18
CA GLN A 292 68.33 -24.99 26.29
C GLN A 292 67.01 -24.89 25.51
N MET A 293 66.13 -23.96 25.91
CA MET A 293 64.84 -23.66 25.29
C MET A 293 64.90 -22.42 24.40
N TRP A 294 66.01 -22.19 23.68
CA TRP A 294 66.22 -21.01 22.82
C TRP A 294 66.00 -19.65 23.50
N GLY A 295 66.18 -19.58 24.83
CA GLY A 295 66.00 -18.36 25.61
C GLY A 295 64.58 -18.11 26.11
N TYR A 296 63.62 -19.00 25.83
CA TYR A 296 62.26 -18.91 26.35
C TYR A 296 62.25 -19.02 27.87
N LYS A 297 61.41 -18.20 28.52
CA LYS A 297 61.35 -18.08 29.98
C LYS A 297 60.20 -18.85 30.60
N PHE A 298 59.29 -19.38 29.79
CA PHE A 298 58.14 -20.13 30.25
C PHE A 298 58.06 -21.48 29.53
N THR A 299 57.60 -22.48 30.27
CA THR A 299 57.17 -23.79 29.76
C THR A 299 55.65 -23.81 29.71
N SER A 300 55.07 -24.55 28.77
CA SER A 300 53.65 -24.90 28.78
C SER A 300 53.41 -26.22 28.05
N GLY A 301 52.15 -26.56 27.77
CA GLY A 301 51.75 -27.74 27.03
C GLY A 301 50.76 -27.45 25.91
N GLY A 302 50.80 -28.33 24.92
CA GLY A 302 49.88 -28.39 23.80
C GLY A 302 49.60 -29.83 23.42
N LEU A 303 48.36 -30.13 23.04
CA LEU A 303 47.93 -31.44 22.59
C LEU A 303 47.22 -31.30 21.23
N THR A 304 47.53 -32.19 20.30
CA THR A 304 46.88 -32.23 18.99
C THR A 304 46.56 -33.65 18.53
N THR A 305 45.44 -33.85 17.83
CA THR A 305 45.08 -35.13 17.21
C THR A 305 45.61 -35.29 15.78
N ARG A 306 46.55 -34.45 15.36
CA ARG A 306 47.14 -34.52 14.03
C ARG A 306 47.67 -35.94 13.75
N ASN A 307 47.21 -36.53 12.65
CA ASN A 307 47.45 -37.92 12.21
C ASN A 307 46.77 -39.04 13.02
N THR A 308 46.06 -38.72 14.11
CA THR A 308 45.42 -39.71 14.99
C THR A 308 43.89 -39.64 14.92
N PHE A 309 43.33 -38.43 14.79
CA PHE A 309 41.92 -38.19 14.52
C PHE A 309 41.74 -36.92 13.68
N THR A 310 41.01 -37.06 12.58
CA THR A 310 40.49 -35.96 11.77
C THR A 310 39.03 -36.21 11.45
N GLN A 311 38.26 -35.14 11.29
CA GLN A 311 36.87 -35.22 10.88
C GLN A 311 36.52 -34.04 9.98
N THR A 312 35.62 -34.27 9.02
CA THR A 312 34.99 -33.21 8.22
C THR A 312 33.57 -33.06 8.74
N TYR A 313 33.22 -31.85 9.17
CA TYR A 313 31.94 -31.53 9.82
C TYR A 313 31.68 -32.29 11.12
N GLY A 314 30.70 -31.86 11.90
CA GLY A 314 30.33 -32.46 13.18
C GLY A 314 30.24 -31.45 14.31
N TYR A 315 29.87 -31.95 15.48
CA TYR A 315 29.89 -31.19 16.72
C TYR A 315 31.16 -31.51 17.50
N PHE A 316 31.97 -30.51 17.83
CA PHE A 316 33.20 -30.65 18.62
C PHE A 316 33.04 -29.87 19.90
N GLU A 317 33.35 -30.48 21.04
CA GLU A 317 33.13 -29.88 22.36
C GLU A 317 34.29 -30.19 23.30
N ALA A 318 34.68 -29.21 24.12
CA ALA A 318 35.60 -29.39 25.23
C ALA A 318 34.99 -28.78 26.50
N ARG A 319 35.05 -29.52 27.61
CA ARG A 319 34.65 -29.01 28.92
C ARG A 319 35.87 -28.47 29.66
N LEU A 320 35.98 -27.15 29.74
CA LEU A 320 37.19 -26.44 30.16
C LEU A 320 36.90 -25.52 31.35
N LYS A 321 37.84 -25.43 32.27
CA LYS A 321 37.93 -24.34 33.24
C LYS A 321 39.15 -23.49 32.93
N LEU A 322 38.89 -22.26 32.54
CA LEU A 322 39.92 -21.33 32.07
C LEU A 322 40.70 -20.73 33.24
N PRO A 323 41.99 -20.41 33.08
CA PRO A 323 42.78 -19.74 34.11
C PRO A 323 42.27 -18.31 34.38
N PRO A 324 42.19 -17.89 35.65
CA PRO A 324 42.09 -16.48 36.00
C PRO A 324 43.46 -15.81 35.79
N GLU A 325 43.47 -14.57 35.29
CA GLU A 325 44.64 -13.67 35.14
C GLU A 325 45.48 -13.68 33.85
N SER A 326 45.83 -12.46 33.41
CA SER A 326 46.83 -12.15 32.38
C SER A 326 48.22 -12.53 32.88
N PRO A 327 49.11 -13.10 32.04
CA PRO A 327 49.13 -13.21 30.58
C PRO A 327 48.78 -14.62 30.02
N ALA A 328 47.91 -15.39 30.68
CA ALA A 328 47.52 -16.71 30.15
C ALA A 328 46.68 -16.59 28.86
N PHE A 329 46.92 -17.50 27.91
CA PHE A 329 46.19 -17.55 26.64
C PHE A 329 45.77 -19.00 26.29
N PRO A 330 44.72 -19.55 26.94
CA PRO A 330 44.13 -20.84 26.58
C PRO A 330 43.46 -20.82 25.20
N ALA A 331 43.53 -21.96 24.49
CA ALA A 331 42.82 -22.17 23.24
C ALA A 331 42.36 -23.64 23.05
N PHE A 332 41.20 -23.83 22.43
CA PHE A 332 40.69 -25.08 21.86
C PHE A 332 40.21 -24.80 20.44
N TRP A 333 40.80 -25.48 19.46
CA TRP A 333 40.68 -25.12 18.04
C TRP A 333 40.93 -26.31 17.12
N LEU A 334 40.57 -26.17 15.86
CA LEU A 334 40.77 -27.16 14.81
C LEU A 334 41.62 -26.57 13.69
N TYR A 335 42.43 -27.43 13.07
CA TYR A 335 43.27 -27.04 11.94
C TYR A 335 43.16 -28.05 10.81
N THR A 336 43.23 -27.56 9.57
CA THR A 336 43.06 -28.41 8.38
C THR A 336 44.19 -29.45 8.22
N ALA A 337 43.82 -30.65 7.81
CA ALA A 337 44.76 -31.74 7.50
C ALA A 337 45.34 -31.66 6.07
N GLY A 338 44.89 -30.70 5.25
CA GLY A 338 45.30 -30.50 3.84
C GLY A 338 46.41 -29.45 3.64
N THR A 339 46.53 -28.93 2.41
CA THR A 339 47.51 -27.88 2.04
C THR A 339 47.02 -26.45 2.28
N ASN A 340 45.73 -26.28 2.58
CA ASN A 340 45.17 -24.98 2.95
C ASN A 340 45.59 -24.68 4.40
N ALA A 341 45.56 -23.41 4.83
CA ALA A 341 46.01 -23.03 6.17
C ALA A 341 44.84 -22.66 7.10
N SER A 342 43.64 -23.16 6.80
CA SER A 342 42.41 -22.74 7.49
C SER A 342 42.33 -23.25 8.93
N GLU A 343 41.74 -22.41 9.78
CA GLU A 343 41.68 -22.56 11.24
C GLU A 343 40.25 -22.33 11.73
N LEU A 344 39.82 -23.13 12.72
CA LEU A 344 38.54 -22.97 13.41
C LEU A 344 38.77 -22.92 14.92
N ASP A 345 38.69 -21.73 15.48
CA ASP A 345 38.86 -21.50 16.90
C ASP A 345 37.52 -21.70 17.62
N VAL A 346 37.41 -22.83 18.32
CA VAL A 346 36.23 -23.15 19.13
C VAL A 346 36.18 -22.28 20.36
N MET A 347 37.34 -21.99 20.96
CA MET A 347 37.50 -21.03 22.04
C MET A 347 38.95 -20.55 22.11
N GLU A 348 39.12 -19.23 22.13
CA GLU A 348 40.35 -18.54 22.49
C GLU A 348 40.05 -17.50 23.57
N LYS A 349 40.94 -17.34 24.56
CA LYS A 349 40.77 -16.25 25.53
C LYS A 349 42.10 -15.65 25.97
N ARG A 350 42.33 -14.38 25.67
CA ARG A 350 43.41 -13.62 26.35
C ARG A 350 42.86 -13.13 27.68
N ALA A 351 43.65 -13.23 28.74
CA ALA A 351 43.14 -12.88 30.06
C ALA A 351 43.03 -11.36 30.33
N SER A 352 43.45 -10.48 29.39
CA SER A 352 43.03 -9.07 29.35
C SER A 352 41.60 -8.86 28.88
N ASP A 353 41.03 -9.84 28.18
CA ASP A 353 39.76 -9.69 27.50
C ASP A 353 38.64 -10.08 28.45
N SER A 354 37.61 -9.24 28.56
CA SER A 354 36.37 -9.56 29.29
C SER A 354 35.52 -10.60 28.56
N THR A 355 35.86 -10.89 27.30
CA THR A 355 35.20 -11.83 26.40
C THR A 355 36.14 -12.99 26.07
N TRP A 356 35.59 -14.08 25.54
CA TRP A 356 36.37 -15.06 24.78
C TRP A 356 36.04 -14.91 23.29
N THR A 357 36.92 -15.37 22.42
CA THR A 357 36.78 -15.21 20.97
C THR A 357 36.56 -16.54 20.28
N ALA A 358 35.55 -16.56 19.42
CA ALA A 358 35.27 -17.62 18.46
C ALA A 358 35.65 -17.11 17.06
N THR A 359 36.49 -17.84 16.34
CA THR A 359 37.07 -17.34 15.09
C THR A 359 37.16 -18.41 14.01
N THR A 360 36.98 -18.02 12.75
CA THR A 360 37.49 -18.77 11.59
C THR A 360 38.57 -17.97 10.88
N HIS A 361 39.57 -18.68 10.37
CA HIS A 361 40.63 -18.12 9.54
C HIS A 361 40.61 -18.86 8.20
N ASP A 362 40.29 -18.16 7.11
CA ASP A 362 40.26 -18.71 5.75
C ASP A 362 41.16 -17.91 4.79
N TYR A 363 41.51 -18.54 3.68
CA TYR A 363 42.43 -18.04 2.65
C TYR A 363 41.85 -18.21 1.23
N ALA A 364 40.54 -18.45 1.10
CA ALA A 364 39.90 -18.84 -0.15
C ALA A 364 40.09 -17.82 -1.29
N THR A 365 40.23 -16.53 -0.95
CA THR A 365 40.41 -15.43 -1.92
C THR A 365 41.88 -15.08 -2.20
N GLY A 366 42.84 -15.85 -1.67
CA GLY A 366 44.27 -15.52 -1.72
C GLY A 366 44.71 -14.44 -0.71
N THR A 367 43.79 -13.95 0.12
CA THR A 367 44.01 -13.04 1.25
C THR A 367 43.47 -13.70 2.52
N HIS A 368 44.15 -13.50 3.66
CA HIS A 368 43.68 -14.00 4.96
C HIS A 368 42.39 -13.27 5.36
N GLN A 369 41.29 -14.00 5.47
CA GLN A 369 40.02 -13.54 5.99
C GLN A 369 39.83 -14.11 7.39
N ARG A 370 39.50 -13.24 8.34
CA ARG A 370 39.27 -13.60 9.75
C ARG A 370 37.85 -13.21 10.12
N GLN A 371 37.02 -14.19 10.43
CA GLN A 371 35.67 -13.94 10.95
C GLN A 371 35.64 -14.26 12.44
N SER A 372 35.93 -13.25 13.27
CA SER A 372 35.92 -13.36 14.73
C SER A 372 34.63 -12.84 15.35
N GLY A 373 34.20 -13.41 16.46
CA GLY A 373 33.16 -12.86 17.32
C GLY A 373 33.64 -12.85 18.76
N ALA A 374 33.58 -11.69 19.40
CA ALA A 374 33.76 -11.58 20.84
C ALA A 374 32.46 -12.01 21.52
N ILE A 375 32.55 -13.01 22.41
CA ILE A 375 31.41 -13.54 23.15
C ILE A 375 31.57 -13.10 24.60
N PHE A 376 30.67 -12.22 25.05
CA PHE A 376 30.69 -11.65 26.39
C PHE A 376 30.07 -12.62 27.39
N THR A 377 30.92 -13.32 28.16
CA THR A 377 30.52 -14.27 29.20
C THR A 377 31.52 -14.24 30.37
N PRO A 378 31.42 -13.26 31.28
CA PRO A 378 32.43 -12.96 32.29
C PRO A 378 32.54 -14.01 33.43
N THR A 379 31.61 -14.95 33.57
CA THR A 379 31.68 -16.07 34.53
C THR A 379 32.65 -17.20 34.11
N SER A 380 33.14 -17.17 32.87
CA SER A 380 33.88 -18.26 32.22
C SER A 380 35.27 -18.65 32.79
N THR A 381 35.78 -17.93 33.81
CA THR A 381 37.13 -18.16 34.36
C THR A 381 37.16 -18.74 35.78
N SER A 382 36.01 -18.84 36.46
CA SER A 382 35.92 -19.41 37.81
C SER A 382 35.36 -20.84 37.83
N GLU A 383 34.64 -21.27 36.78
CA GLU A 383 33.93 -22.55 36.70
C GLU A 383 34.24 -23.34 35.41
N PHE A 384 33.74 -24.58 35.33
CA PHE A 384 33.84 -25.39 34.12
C PHE A 384 32.68 -25.05 33.17
N HIS A 385 33.01 -24.82 31.91
CA HIS A 385 32.04 -24.62 30.84
C HIS A 385 32.29 -25.56 29.66
N ASN A 386 31.24 -25.86 28.91
CA ASN A 386 31.33 -26.59 27.66
C ASN A 386 31.48 -25.61 26.50
N TYR A 387 32.64 -25.63 25.85
CA TYR A 387 32.91 -24.86 24.64
C TYR A 387 32.75 -25.77 23.43
N GLY A 388 31.80 -25.47 22.57
CA GLY A 388 31.49 -26.31 21.42
C GLY A 388 31.37 -25.57 20.11
N VAL A 389 31.52 -26.30 19.01
CA VAL A 389 31.22 -25.82 17.66
C VAL A 389 30.51 -26.92 16.87
N LEU A 390 29.34 -26.59 16.31
CA LEU A 390 28.67 -27.37 15.28
C LEU A 390 29.13 -26.83 13.93
N TRP A 391 29.96 -27.58 13.26
CA TRP A 391 30.46 -27.26 11.93
C TRP A 391 29.76 -28.16 10.92
N THR A 392 28.93 -27.56 10.06
CA THR A 392 28.23 -28.22 8.96
C THR A 392 28.85 -27.79 7.63
N LYS A 393 28.26 -28.20 6.51
CA LYS A 393 28.70 -27.75 5.18
C LYS A 393 28.25 -26.32 4.92
N GLU A 394 27.17 -25.89 5.56
CA GLU A 394 26.50 -24.62 5.37
C GLU A 394 26.96 -23.61 6.41
N THR A 395 27.09 -24.01 7.68
CA THR A 395 27.29 -23.10 8.81
C THR A 395 28.29 -23.60 9.85
N VAL A 396 28.92 -22.65 10.53
CA VAL A 396 29.70 -22.85 11.75
C VAL A 396 28.98 -22.15 12.90
N THR A 397 28.45 -22.93 13.84
CA THR A 397 27.75 -22.42 15.02
C THR A 397 28.54 -22.75 16.29
N TRP A 398 28.92 -21.74 17.06
CA TRP A 398 29.57 -21.90 18.36
C TRP A 398 28.54 -22.01 19.48
N TYR A 399 28.87 -22.80 20.49
CA TYR A 399 28.03 -23.11 21.64
C TYR A 399 28.81 -22.87 22.93
N LEU A 400 28.13 -22.32 23.94
CA LEU A 400 28.58 -22.30 25.32
C LEU A 400 27.54 -23.00 26.19
N ASP A 401 27.96 -24.00 26.97
CA ASP A 401 27.08 -24.81 27.82
C ASP A 401 25.88 -25.39 27.05
N GLY A 402 26.16 -25.79 25.82
CA GLY A 402 25.18 -26.34 24.88
C GLY A 402 24.30 -25.28 24.22
N VAL A 403 24.39 -23.98 24.54
CA VAL A 403 23.53 -22.95 23.95
C VAL A 403 24.26 -22.21 22.84
N ALA A 404 23.62 -22.01 21.69
CA ALA A 404 24.22 -21.33 20.55
C ALA A 404 24.53 -19.86 20.89
N VAL A 405 25.75 -19.41 20.61
CA VAL A 405 26.23 -18.06 20.92
C VAL A 405 26.66 -17.26 19.68
N LYS A 406 26.98 -17.95 18.57
CA LYS A 406 27.30 -17.31 17.29
C LYS A 406 27.13 -18.31 16.14
N THR A 407 26.65 -17.83 14.99
CA THR A 407 26.64 -18.60 13.73
C THR A 407 27.23 -17.76 12.61
N ILE A 408 28.00 -18.40 11.73
CA ILE A 408 28.43 -17.86 10.44
C ILE A 408 28.24 -18.92 9.35
N ASP A 409 28.35 -18.52 8.09
CA ASP A 409 28.49 -19.46 6.99
C ASP A 409 29.83 -20.18 7.03
N THR A 410 29.86 -21.45 6.62
CA THR A 410 31.10 -22.22 6.52
C THR A 410 31.99 -21.63 5.43
N PRO A 411 33.23 -21.19 5.74
CA PRO A 411 34.10 -20.60 4.74
C PRO A 411 34.46 -21.57 3.59
N PRO A 412 34.64 -21.07 2.36
CA PRO A 412 34.79 -21.94 1.17
C PRO A 412 35.98 -22.91 1.19
N ASP A 413 37.01 -22.67 2.00
CA ASP A 413 38.17 -23.55 2.14
C ASP A 413 38.11 -24.47 3.38
N MET A 414 37.03 -24.38 4.17
CA MET A 414 36.72 -25.18 5.35
C MET A 414 35.74 -26.32 5.04
N HIS A 415 35.97 -27.02 3.93
CA HIS A 415 35.23 -28.24 3.56
C HIS A 415 36.09 -29.51 3.58
N GLY A 416 37.37 -29.38 3.97
CA GLY A 416 38.31 -30.51 4.14
C GLY A 416 38.38 -31.01 5.58
N PRO A 417 38.94 -32.22 5.83
CA PRO A 417 39.08 -32.74 7.19
C PRO A 417 40.01 -31.90 8.06
N MET A 418 39.63 -31.69 9.33
CA MET A 418 40.41 -30.95 10.32
C MET A 418 40.74 -31.83 11.53
N TYR A 419 41.84 -31.54 12.23
CA TYR A 419 42.24 -32.20 13.48
C TYR A 419 42.15 -31.23 14.67
N LEU A 420 42.06 -31.75 15.88
CA LEU A 420 41.87 -30.99 17.12
C LEU A 420 43.19 -30.50 17.71
N ILE A 421 43.15 -29.35 18.36
CA ILE A 421 44.27 -28.76 19.12
C ILE A 421 43.72 -28.14 20.41
N VAL A 422 44.39 -28.40 21.54
CA VAL A 422 44.15 -27.71 22.82
C VAL A 422 45.48 -27.31 23.45
N ASN A 423 45.58 -26.07 23.93
CA ASN A 423 46.83 -25.55 24.50
C ASN A 423 46.62 -24.43 25.50
N LEU A 424 47.67 -24.18 26.29
CA LEU A 424 47.78 -23.01 27.16
C LEU A 424 48.99 -22.19 26.74
N ALA A 425 48.81 -21.14 25.96
CA ALA A 425 49.89 -20.23 25.59
C ALA A 425 50.18 -19.20 26.70
N VAL A 426 51.34 -18.55 26.61
CA VAL A 426 51.75 -17.42 27.44
C VAL A 426 51.91 -16.21 26.52
N ASP A 427 51.02 -15.24 26.70
CA ASP A 427 50.85 -14.11 25.81
C ASP A 427 52.08 -13.19 25.76
N VAL A 428 52.16 -12.38 24.70
CA VAL A 428 53.21 -11.37 24.51
C VAL A 428 53.30 -10.36 25.66
N SER A 429 52.19 -10.14 26.38
CA SER A 429 52.10 -9.25 27.55
C SER A 429 52.82 -9.79 28.80
N ALA A 430 53.29 -11.04 28.80
CA ALA A 430 53.92 -11.64 29.97
C ALA A 430 55.20 -10.91 30.41
N THR A 431 55.23 -10.52 31.69
CA THR A 431 56.39 -9.96 32.37
C THR A 431 57.16 -11.02 33.15
N ALA A 432 58.33 -10.67 33.68
CA ALA A 432 59.15 -11.58 34.48
C ALA A 432 58.48 -12.05 35.79
N ASP A 433 57.42 -11.36 36.24
CA ASP A 433 56.73 -11.64 37.51
C ASP A 433 55.61 -12.68 37.37
N TYR A 434 55.29 -13.12 36.14
CA TYR A 434 54.27 -14.13 35.89
C TYR A 434 54.65 -15.47 36.54
N GLN A 435 53.80 -15.98 37.43
CA GLN A 435 54.04 -17.23 38.17
C GLN A 435 53.51 -18.49 37.47
N GLY A 436 52.77 -18.33 36.37
CA GLY A 436 52.11 -19.43 35.67
C GLY A 436 50.62 -19.53 35.96
N SER A 437 49.90 -20.30 35.12
CA SER A 437 48.47 -20.53 35.22
C SER A 437 48.12 -21.98 34.82
N ASP A 438 46.90 -22.41 35.14
CA ASP A 438 46.42 -23.78 34.92
C ASP A 438 45.17 -23.73 34.03
N LEU A 439 45.18 -24.48 32.92
CA LEU A 439 44.00 -24.80 32.12
C LEU A 439 43.56 -26.20 32.49
N GLN A 440 42.33 -26.33 32.99
CA GLN A 440 41.77 -27.62 33.39
C GLN A 440 40.74 -28.10 32.36
N ILE A 441 40.78 -29.39 32.03
CA ILE A 441 40.03 -30.03 30.95
C ILE A 441 39.40 -31.30 31.52
N ASP A 442 38.07 -31.36 31.55
CA ASP A 442 37.33 -32.55 31.99
C ASP A 442 37.23 -33.57 30.84
N TYR A 443 36.76 -33.14 29.67
CA TYR A 443 36.72 -33.98 28.48
C TYR A 443 36.87 -33.19 27.19
N ILE A 444 37.25 -33.88 26.11
CA ILE A 444 37.13 -33.41 24.71
C ILE A 444 36.39 -34.47 23.90
N ARG A 445 35.38 -34.05 23.13
CA ARG A 445 34.52 -34.91 22.32
C ARG A 445 34.33 -34.36 20.91
N ALA A 446 34.15 -35.28 19.96
CA ALA A 446 33.65 -34.97 18.63
C ALA A 446 32.53 -35.94 18.27
N TYR A 447 31.48 -35.42 17.63
CA TYR A 447 30.30 -36.16 17.21
C TYR A 447 30.10 -36.01 15.71
N THR A 448 29.63 -37.09 15.08
CA THR A 448 29.14 -37.10 13.70
C THR A 448 27.64 -36.81 13.67
N LEU A 449 27.19 -36.10 12.64
CA LEU A 449 25.78 -35.78 12.40
C LEU A 449 25.13 -36.88 11.56
N ASP A 450 23.86 -37.20 11.82
CA ASP A 450 23.11 -38.20 11.03
C ASP A 450 23.01 -37.82 9.54
N GLU A 451 23.09 -36.52 9.22
CA GLU A 451 23.03 -35.98 7.84
C GLU A 451 24.29 -36.27 7.01
N VAL A 452 25.44 -36.56 7.62
CA VAL A 452 26.67 -36.91 6.88
C VAL A 452 26.58 -38.32 6.26
N ALA A 453 25.54 -39.10 6.60
CA ALA A 453 25.25 -40.39 6.00
C ALA A 453 24.26 -40.34 4.81
N ALA A 454 23.73 -39.16 4.43
CA ALA A 454 22.56 -39.06 3.54
C ALA A 454 22.63 -38.02 2.39
N GLU A 455 23.77 -37.75 1.76
CA GLU A 455 23.81 -37.00 0.47
C GLU A 455 23.94 -37.95 -0.75
N ALA A 456 22.93 -38.77 -0.97
CA ALA A 456 22.72 -39.47 -2.24
C ALA A 456 21.25 -39.32 -2.72
N GLY A 457 20.68 -38.12 -2.55
CA GLY A 457 19.41 -37.76 -3.18
C GLY A 457 19.58 -37.53 -4.68
N ALA A 458 18.55 -37.83 -5.48
CA ALA A 458 18.61 -37.64 -6.92
C ALA A 458 18.72 -36.15 -7.28
N SER A 459 19.55 -35.81 -8.27
CA SER A 459 19.60 -34.47 -8.88
C SER A 459 18.80 -34.51 -10.18
N VAL A 460 17.99 -33.49 -10.42
CA VAL A 460 17.27 -33.31 -11.69
C VAL A 460 17.87 -32.10 -12.38
N THR A 461 18.34 -32.28 -13.61
CA THR A 461 18.88 -31.21 -14.45
C THR A 461 18.01 -31.07 -15.69
N GLY A 462 17.56 -29.84 -15.95
CA GLY A 462 16.82 -29.42 -17.13
C GLY A 462 17.71 -29.35 -18.37
N SER A 463 17.28 -28.52 -19.32
CA SER A 463 17.81 -28.37 -20.66
C SER A 463 18.00 -26.90 -21.00
N VAL A 464 18.47 -26.60 -22.21
CA VAL A 464 18.64 -25.20 -22.67
C VAL A 464 17.32 -24.53 -23.08
N ARG A 465 16.18 -24.99 -22.56
CA ARG A 465 14.81 -24.52 -22.86
C ARG A 465 14.04 -24.44 -21.55
N ALA A 466 12.98 -23.66 -21.53
CA ALA A 466 12.01 -23.63 -20.44
C ALA A 466 11.54 -25.04 -20.03
N ASP A 467 11.82 -25.42 -18.79
CA ASP A 467 11.54 -26.71 -18.18
C ASP A 467 10.67 -26.56 -16.93
N VAL A 468 9.98 -27.64 -16.54
CA VAL A 468 9.26 -27.72 -15.25
C VAL A 468 9.90 -28.81 -14.42
N LEU A 469 10.59 -28.42 -13.35
CA LEU A 469 11.39 -29.30 -12.48
C LEU A 469 10.71 -29.43 -11.12
N SER A 470 10.59 -30.64 -10.57
CA SER A 470 9.89 -30.88 -9.30
C SER A 470 10.65 -31.83 -8.37
N ASP A 471 10.59 -31.54 -7.07
CA ASP A 471 11.15 -32.38 -6.01
C ASP A 471 10.31 -33.63 -5.66
N ALA A 472 9.09 -33.74 -6.20
CA ALA A 472 8.17 -34.86 -5.95
C ALA A 472 8.71 -36.24 -6.37
N ALA A 473 9.79 -36.28 -7.17
CA ALA A 473 10.50 -37.51 -7.54
C ALA A 473 11.55 -37.98 -6.50
N GLY A 474 11.59 -37.36 -5.32
CA GLY A 474 12.64 -37.61 -4.31
C GLY A 474 13.97 -36.92 -4.66
N ALA A 475 13.90 -35.89 -5.50
CA ALA A 475 15.04 -35.08 -5.90
C ALA A 475 15.34 -34.03 -4.83
N VAL A 476 16.62 -33.80 -4.57
CA VAL A 476 17.10 -32.86 -3.53
C VAL A 476 17.81 -31.66 -4.18
N THR A 477 18.15 -31.75 -5.47
CA THR A 477 18.71 -30.63 -6.25
C THR A 477 18.03 -30.53 -7.60
N LEU A 478 17.55 -29.32 -7.95
CA LEU A 478 16.98 -28.96 -9.24
C LEU A 478 17.91 -27.95 -9.93
N THR A 479 18.19 -28.12 -11.22
CA THR A 479 19.08 -27.23 -11.99
C THR A 479 18.48 -26.98 -13.37
N GLY A 480 18.15 -25.73 -13.69
CA GLY A 480 17.43 -25.34 -14.90
C GLY A 480 18.27 -25.34 -16.17
N MET A 481 19.47 -24.74 -16.08
CA MET A 481 20.28 -24.29 -17.22
C MET A 481 19.62 -23.09 -17.90
N THR A 482 20.00 -22.76 -19.14
CA THR A 482 19.41 -21.60 -19.83
C THR A 482 17.94 -21.84 -20.22
N GLY A 483 17.04 -20.90 -19.98
CA GLY A 483 15.61 -21.05 -20.23
C GLY A 483 14.82 -20.34 -19.13
N ASN A 484 13.53 -20.09 -19.33
CA ASN A 484 12.67 -19.59 -18.24
C ASN A 484 11.98 -20.79 -17.61
N ASP A 485 12.53 -21.27 -16.50
CA ASP A 485 12.19 -22.52 -15.87
C ASP A 485 11.19 -22.34 -14.73
N THR A 486 10.46 -23.41 -14.42
CA THR A 486 9.55 -23.47 -13.28
C THR A 486 9.94 -24.57 -12.32
N TYR A 487 10.24 -24.20 -11.09
CA TYR A 487 10.61 -25.09 -10.00
C TYR A 487 9.43 -25.34 -9.07
N ILE A 488 9.02 -26.59 -8.89
CA ILE A 488 7.97 -26.98 -7.94
C ILE A 488 8.62 -27.55 -6.69
N VAL A 489 8.48 -26.83 -5.59
CA VAL A 489 9.10 -27.13 -4.29
C VAL A 489 8.02 -27.53 -3.27
N SER A 490 8.19 -28.68 -2.64
CA SER A 490 7.30 -29.23 -1.63
C SER A 490 8.03 -29.63 -0.34
N THR A 491 9.36 -29.54 -0.30
CA THR A 491 10.17 -29.92 0.87
C THR A 491 11.31 -28.93 1.13
N THR A 492 11.63 -28.72 2.40
CA THR A 492 12.74 -27.85 2.84
C THR A 492 14.12 -28.37 2.46
N LYS A 493 14.21 -29.58 1.90
CA LYS A 493 15.47 -30.19 1.46
C LYS A 493 15.84 -29.83 0.02
N THR A 494 14.91 -29.26 -0.73
CA THR A 494 15.08 -28.97 -2.15
C THR A 494 16.00 -27.76 -2.33
N ARG A 495 17.09 -27.97 -3.08
CA ARG A 495 18.02 -26.90 -3.47
C ARG A 495 17.87 -26.60 -4.96
N ILE A 496 17.61 -25.35 -5.30
CA ILE A 496 17.65 -24.87 -6.69
C ILE A 496 19.06 -24.35 -6.99
N VAL A 497 19.59 -24.66 -8.18
CA VAL A 497 20.85 -24.12 -8.68
C VAL A 497 20.55 -23.39 -9.97
N GLU A 498 20.62 -22.06 -9.90
CA GLU A 498 20.52 -21.15 -11.04
C GLU A 498 21.80 -20.33 -11.21
N ARG A 499 22.08 -19.89 -12.44
CA ARG A 499 23.22 -19.00 -12.72
C ARG A 499 22.76 -17.72 -13.38
N SER A 500 23.53 -16.66 -13.13
CA SER A 500 23.31 -15.35 -13.74
C SER A 500 23.20 -15.43 -15.28
N GLY A 501 22.12 -14.88 -15.82
CA GLY A 501 21.85 -14.78 -17.26
C GLY A 501 21.34 -16.08 -17.89
N GLU A 502 20.92 -17.06 -17.09
CA GLU A 502 20.33 -18.29 -17.60
C GLU A 502 18.81 -18.15 -17.90
N GLY A 503 18.08 -17.20 -17.31
CA GLY A 503 16.65 -17.06 -17.59
C GLY A 503 15.94 -16.00 -16.78
N THR A 504 14.60 -16.06 -16.81
CA THR A 504 13.72 -15.47 -15.80
C THR A 504 12.87 -16.59 -15.25
N ASP A 505 13.12 -16.99 -14.02
CA ASP A 505 12.70 -18.28 -13.48
C ASP A 505 11.63 -18.13 -12.40
N LEU A 506 10.79 -19.15 -12.26
CA LEU A 506 9.67 -19.18 -11.31
C LEU A 506 9.80 -20.32 -10.32
N VAL A 507 9.77 -20.02 -9.03
CA VAL A 507 9.60 -21.00 -7.97
C VAL A 507 8.13 -21.05 -7.53
N LYS A 508 7.51 -22.21 -7.60
CA LYS A 508 6.21 -22.52 -6.99
C LYS A 508 6.43 -23.35 -5.74
N SER A 509 6.20 -22.77 -4.57
CA SER A 509 6.48 -23.43 -3.29
C SER A 509 5.21 -23.74 -2.52
N ALA A 510 5.07 -24.98 -2.03
CA ALA A 510 3.98 -25.39 -1.14
C ALA A 510 4.30 -25.16 0.36
N ILE A 511 5.50 -24.66 0.65
CA ILE A 511 6.07 -24.36 1.96
C ILE A 511 6.69 -22.96 1.95
N ASP A 512 7.00 -22.42 3.13
CA ASP A 512 7.74 -21.16 3.21
C ASP A 512 9.06 -21.25 2.45
N TYR A 513 9.41 -20.20 1.71
CA TYR A 513 10.52 -20.24 0.77
C TYR A 513 11.30 -18.94 0.69
N VAL A 514 12.62 -19.07 0.56
CA VAL A 514 13.55 -17.97 0.31
C VAL A 514 14.20 -18.22 -1.04
N LEU A 515 14.09 -17.26 -1.96
CA LEU A 515 14.72 -17.35 -3.27
C LEU A 515 16.25 -17.37 -3.12
N GLY A 516 16.88 -18.30 -3.82
CA GLY A 516 18.33 -18.29 -4.01
C GLY A 516 18.74 -17.21 -5.02
N THR A 517 20.04 -16.95 -5.11
CA THR A 517 20.56 -15.93 -6.05
C THR A 517 20.18 -16.22 -7.51
N ASN A 518 19.91 -15.16 -8.28
CA ASN A 518 19.50 -15.21 -9.69
C ASN A 518 18.14 -15.87 -9.95
N LEU A 519 17.25 -15.93 -8.95
CA LEU A 519 15.86 -16.32 -9.15
C LEU A 519 14.99 -15.07 -9.04
N GLU A 520 14.07 -14.87 -9.97
CA GLU A 520 13.28 -13.64 -10.05
C GLU A 520 11.84 -13.79 -9.59
N ASN A 521 11.21 -14.97 -9.69
CA ASN A 521 9.79 -15.09 -9.38
C ASN A 521 9.51 -16.16 -8.33
N LEU A 522 8.64 -15.84 -7.38
CA LEU A 522 8.12 -16.76 -6.37
C LEU A 522 6.60 -16.74 -6.39
N THR A 523 5.97 -17.91 -6.35
CA THR A 523 4.54 -18.09 -6.08
C THR A 523 4.36 -19.07 -4.95
N LEU A 524 3.75 -18.62 -3.86
CA LEU A 524 3.36 -19.47 -2.75
C LEU A 524 2.09 -20.25 -3.09
N THR A 525 2.02 -21.48 -2.60
CA THR A 525 0.88 -22.38 -2.79
C THR A 525 0.64 -23.18 -1.52
N GLY A 526 -0.53 -23.83 -1.41
CA GLY A 526 -0.77 -24.81 -0.36
C GLY A 526 -0.85 -24.21 1.04
N GLN A 527 0.16 -24.47 1.87
CA GLN A 527 0.19 -24.07 3.29
C GLN A 527 1.33 -23.09 3.59
N ALA A 528 2.06 -22.64 2.57
CA ALA A 528 3.08 -21.62 2.74
C ALA A 528 2.44 -20.31 3.21
N VAL A 529 3.09 -19.63 4.13
CA VAL A 529 2.69 -18.32 4.66
C VAL A 529 3.83 -17.31 4.59
N LYS A 530 5.04 -17.71 4.19
CA LYS A 530 6.17 -16.79 4.05
C LYS A 530 6.93 -16.97 2.75
N GLY A 531 7.15 -15.87 2.04
CA GLY A 531 7.97 -15.79 0.84
C GLY A 531 9.02 -14.70 0.99
N THR A 532 10.28 -15.01 0.68
CA THR A 532 11.37 -14.03 0.72
C THR A 532 12.11 -14.04 -0.61
N GLY A 533 12.36 -12.86 -1.14
CA GLY A 533 13.12 -12.58 -2.35
C GLY A 533 14.63 -12.65 -2.13
N ASN A 534 15.35 -11.94 -2.97
CA ASN A 534 16.81 -11.78 -2.97
C ASN A 534 17.18 -10.45 -3.64
N ASP A 535 18.48 -10.13 -3.74
CA ASP A 535 18.99 -8.83 -4.23
C ASP A 535 18.70 -8.46 -5.72
N VAL A 536 17.80 -9.17 -6.40
CA VAL A 536 17.38 -8.87 -7.78
C VAL A 536 15.89 -8.52 -7.78
N ASN A 537 15.44 -7.75 -8.78
CA ASN A 537 14.02 -7.44 -8.95
C ASN A 537 13.16 -8.73 -8.97
N ASN A 538 12.32 -8.90 -7.97
CA ASN A 538 11.52 -10.07 -7.73
C ASN A 538 10.03 -9.82 -7.99
N VAL A 539 9.32 -10.86 -8.45
CA VAL A 539 7.85 -10.90 -8.43
C VAL A 539 7.44 -12.00 -7.47
N ILE A 540 6.86 -11.61 -6.34
CA ILE A 540 6.44 -12.51 -5.27
C ILE A 540 4.92 -12.46 -5.17
N ILE A 541 4.30 -13.61 -5.43
CA ILE A 541 2.84 -13.80 -5.37
C ILE A 541 2.52 -14.78 -4.24
N GLY A 542 1.67 -14.38 -3.31
CA GLY A 542 1.16 -15.20 -2.23
C GLY A 542 0.07 -16.18 -2.67
N ASN A 543 -0.62 -16.74 -1.68
CA ASN A 543 -1.80 -17.59 -1.85
C ASN A 543 -2.96 -17.02 -1.02
N ASP A 544 -4.13 -17.68 -1.03
CA ASP A 544 -5.35 -17.23 -0.33
C ASP A 544 -5.27 -17.23 1.22
N ARG A 545 -4.11 -16.99 1.82
CA ARG A 545 -3.83 -16.98 3.26
C ARG A 545 -3.08 -15.72 3.60
N ASP A 546 -3.20 -15.30 4.85
CA ASP A 546 -2.33 -14.30 5.48
C ASP A 546 -0.84 -14.67 5.30
N ASN A 547 -0.18 -13.98 4.37
CA ASN A 547 1.17 -14.19 3.89
C ASN A 547 2.08 -13.05 4.34
N ILE A 548 3.35 -13.38 4.61
CA ILE A 548 4.42 -12.41 4.84
C ILE A 548 5.36 -12.49 3.63
N LEU A 549 5.35 -11.45 2.79
CA LEU A 549 6.17 -11.35 1.59
C LEU A 549 7.27 -10.31 1.82
N ILE A 550 8.52 -10.69 1.55
CA ILE A 550 9.70 -9.84 1.74
C ILE A 550 10.48 -9.78 0.43
N GLY A 551 10.70 -8.60 -0.15
CA GLY A 551 11.45 -8.40 -1.40
C GLY A 551 12.97 -8.47 -1.22
N GLU A 552 13.48 -7.82 -0.17
CA GLU A 552 14.90 -7.58 0.16
C GLU A 552 15.49 -6.37 -0.56
N ALA A 553 16.18 -6.56 -1.69
CA ALA A 553 16.75 -5.45 -2.44
C ALA A 553 16.49 -5.66 -3.93
N GLY A 554 16.22 -4.59 -4.66
CA GLY A 554 15.70 -4.68 -6.01
C GLY A 554 14.43 -3.85 -6.13
N ASN A 555 13.91 -3.72 -7.35
CA ASN A 555 12.59 -3.14 -7.57
C ASN A 555 11.59 -4.28 -7.69
N ASP A 556 10.99 -4.63 -6.58
CA ASP A 556 10.19 -5.83 -6.37
C ASP A 556 8.70 -5.56 -6.56
N ARG A 557 7.96 -6.60 -6.94
CA ARG A 557 6.51 -6.60 -7.02
C ARG A 557 5.95 -7.65 -6.07
N LEU A 558 5.23 -7.20 -5.05
CA LEU A 558 4.67 -8.04 -4.00
C LEU A 558 3.14 -8.03 -4.10
N ASP A 559 2.56 -9.23 -4.25
CA ASP A 559 1.13 -9.45 -4.36
C ASP A 559 0.76 -10.56 -3.38
N GLY A 560 0.12 -10.21 -2.27
CA GLY A 560 -0.25 -11.15 -1.22
C GLY A 560 -1.26 -12.21 -1.68
N GLY A 561 -2.03 -11.91 -2.74
CA GLY A 561 -3.25 -12.63 -3.05
C GLY A 561 -4.36 -12.25 -2.07
N PHE A 562 -5.33 -13.15 -1.87
CA PHE A 562 -6.35 -12.94 -0.84
C PHE A 562 -5.80 -13.23 0.56
N GLY A 563 -6.22 -12.49 1.57
CA GLY A 563 -5.81 -12.72 2.96
C GLY A 563 -5.46 -11.41 3.65
N ALA A 564 -5.13 -11.43 4.94
CA ALA A 564 -4.56 -10.26 5.59
C ALA A 564 -3.03 -10.35 5.53
N ASP A 565 -2.41 -9.72 4.54
CA ASP A 565 -1.00 -9.94 4.20
C ASP A 565 -0.07 -8.87 4.78
N THR A 566 1.21 -9.20 4.91
CA THR A 566 2.27 -8.25 5.25
C THR A 566 3.27 -8.19 4.10
N LEU A 567 3.38 -7.04 3.46
CA LEU A 567 4.21 -6.82 2.29
C LEU A 567 5.37 -5.87 2.65
N ILE A 568 6.60 -6.33 2.46
CA ILE A 568 7.84 -5.62 2.83
C ILE A 568 8.76 -5.63 1.60
N GLY A 569 8.92 -4.52 0.92
CA GLY A 569 9.72 -4.42 -0.31
C GLY A 569 11.22 -4.43 0.01
N GLY A 570 11.68 -3.43 0.77
CA GLY A 570 13.08 -3.29 1.14
C GLY A 570 13.78 -2.29 0.23
N ILE A 571 15.07 -2.45 -0.04
CA ILE A 571 15.83 -1.43 -0.78
C ILE A 571 15.51 -1.49 -2.28
N GLY A 572 14.92 -0.42 -2.81
CA GLY A 572 14.65 -0.22 -4.23
C GLY A 572 13.27 0.38 -4.41
N ASN A 573 12.82 0.54 -5.65
CA ASN A 573 11.49 1.10 -5.91
C ASN A 573 10.50 -0.04 -6.11
N ASP A 574 9.73 -0.33 -5.07
CA ASP A 574 8.88 -1.50 -4.96
C ASP A 574 7.42 -1.20 -5.32
N THR A 575 6.68 -2.26 -5.64
CA THR A 575 5.26 -2.20 -5.96
C THR A 575 4.47 -3.22 -5.15
N TYR A 576 3.53 -2.73 -4.36
CA TYR A 576 2.63 -3.51 -3.51
C TYR A 576 1.25 -3.60 -4.12
N ILE A 577 0.66 -4.79 -4.17
CA ILE A 577 -0.75 -4.99 -4.48
C ILE A 577 -1.51 -5.18 -3.18
N VAL A 578 -2.52 -4.34 -2.95
CA VAL A 578 -3.38 -4.42 -1.76
C VAL A 578 -4.82 -4.66 -2.21
N ASP A 579 -5.42 -5.76 -1.76
CA ASP A 579 -6.79 -6.13 -2.12
C ASP A 579 -7.68 -6.51 -0.92
N ASP A 580 -7.10 -6.67 0.27
CA ASP A 580 -7.81 -6.89 1.53
C ASP A 580 -7.52 -5.76 2.54
N ALA A 581 -8.52 -5.41 3.35
CA ALA A 581 -8.37 -4.36 4.36
C ALA A 581 -7.44 -4.75 5.52
N GLY A 582 -7.09 -6.04 5.63
CA GLY A 582 -6.11 -6.58 6.56
C GLY A 582 -4.67 -6.46 6.08
N ASP A 583 -4.43 -6.07 4.81
CA ASP A 583 -3.08 -5.94 4.27
C ASP A 583 -2.31 -4.80 4.95
N ILE A 584 -1.03 -5.06 5.21
CA ILE A 584 -0.09 -4.13 5.83
C ILE A 584 1.11 -4.01 4.91
N VAL A 585 1.33 -2.80 4.38
CA VAL A 585 2.56 -2.44 3.66
C VAL A 585 3.52 -1.77 4.62
N PHE A 586 4.78 -2.22 4.64
CA PHE A 586 5.83 -1.69 5.49
C PHE A 586 7.04 -1.23 4.68
N GLU A 587 7.43 0.03 4.89
CA GLU A 587 8.55 0.69 4.20
C GLU A 587 9.42 1.45 5.22
N ASN A 588 10.75 1.32 5.18
CA ASN A 588 11.61 2.20 5.97
C ASN A 588 12.00 3.47 5.21
N VAL A 589 12.48 4.45 5.98
CA VAL A 589 12.96 5.72 5.42
C VAL A 589 14.18 5.50 4.51
N GLY A 590 14.08 6.00 3.28
CA GLY A 590 15.20 6.04 2.33
C GLY A 590 15.49 4.71 1.64
N GLU A 591 14.52 3.80 1.62
CA GLU A 591 14.62 2.52 0.91
C GLU A 591 14.23 2.63 -0.57
N GLY A 592 13.39 3.60 -0.96
CA GLY A 592 13.05 3.76 -2.37
C GLY A 592 12.08 4.90 -2.67
N THR A 593 11.40 4.74 -3.80
CA THR A 593 10.18 5.49 -4.13
C THR A 593 9.13 4.46 -4.52
N ASP A 594 8.20 4.23 -3.62
CA ASP A 594 7.43 2.99 -3.59
C ASP A 594 5.98 3.23 -3.98
N THR A 595 5.35 2.20 -4.56
CA THR A 595 4.02 2.30 -5.15
C THR A 595 3.07 1.27 -4.56
N VAL A 596 1.94 1.73 -4.04
CA VAL A 596 0.80 0.85 -3.73
C VAL A 596 -0.21 0.92 -4.87
N ILE A 597 -0.58 -0.25 -5.40
CA ILE A 597 -1.74 -0.41 -6.27
C ILE A 597 -2.85 -1.04 -5.43
N ALA A 598 -3.90 -0.29 -5.14
CA ALA A 598 -4.96 -0.71 -4.24
C ALA A 598 -6.26 -1.03 -4.99
N ASN A 599 -6.78 -2.24 -4.83
CA ASN A 599 -8.08 -2.69 -5.33
C ASN A 599 -9.25 -2.33 -4.38
N ILE A 600 -8.93 -1.74 -3.23
CA ILE A 600 -9.86 -1.25 -2.21
C ILE A 600 -9.53 0.21 -1.85
N ASN A 601 -10.41 0.86 -1.08
CA ASN A 601 -10.08 2.17 -0.51
C ASN A 601 -8.85 2.06 0.39
N TYR A 602 -7.90 2.97 0.24
CA TYR A 602 -6.59 2.84 0.89
C TYR A 602 -6.01 4.17 1.36
N THR A 603 -5.24 4.10 2.45
CA THR A 603 -4.49 5.22 3.01
C THR A 603 -3.02 4.79 3.08
N LEU A 604 -2.12 5.57 2.49
CA LEU A 604 -0.70 5.26 2.47
C LEU A 604 -0.13 5.22 3.90
N GLY A 605 0.66 4.17 4.16
CA GLY A 605 1.52 4.10 5.33
C GLY A 605 2.65 5.14 5.25
N ARG A 606 3.40 5.32 6.34
CA ARG A 606 4.56 6.23 6.35
C ARG A 606 5.62 5.74 5.35
N ASN A 607 6.40 6.67 4.79
CA ASN A 607 7.53 6.39 3.88
C ASN A 607 7.14 5.81 2.51
N ILE A 608 5.86 5.81 2.13
CA ILE A 608 5.41 5.40 0.81
C ILE A 608 4.98 6.64 0.02
N GLU A 609 5.42 6.77 -1.23
CA GLU A 609 5.22 7.99 -2.01
C GLU A 609 4.05 7.91 -2.99
N ASN A 610 3.77 6.74 -3.59
CA ASN A 610 2.81 6.65 -4.68
C ASN A 610 1.62 5.73 -4.35
N LEU A 611 0.41 6.16 -4.73
CA LEU A 611 -0.82 5.37 -4.67
C LEU A 611 -1.49 5.37 -6.04
N THR A 612 -1.87 4.19 -6.52
CA THR A 612 -2.75 4.00 -7.67
C THR A 612 -3.98 3.21 -7.26
N LEU A 613 -5.17 3.78 -7.43
CA LEU A 613 -6.41 3.04 -7.23
C LEU A 613 -6.71 2.17 -8.45
N ALA A 614 -7.19 0.95 -8.20
CA ALA A 614 -7.59 -0.04 -9.20
C ALA A 614 -8.92 -0.68 -8.81
N GLY A 615 -9.53 -1.44 -9.74
CA GLY A 615 -10.79 -2.13 -9.48
C GLY A 615 -11.90 -1.19 -9.02
N ASP A 616 -12.55 -1.55 -7.91
CA ASP A 616 -13.71 -0.85 -7.36
C ASP A 616 -13.35 0.16 -6.25
N ALA A 617 -12.06 0.46 -6.05
CA ALA A 617 -11.63 1.46 -5.07
C ALA A 617 -12.15 2.86 -5.44
N LEU A 618 -12.65 3.61 -4.46
CA LEU A 618 -13.22 4.95 -4.66
C LEU A 618 -12.51 6.04 -3.87
N ARG A 619 -11.65 5.68 -2.90
CA ARG A 619 -10.97 6.65 -2.02
C ARG A 619 -9.51 6.31 -1.84
N GLY A 620 -8.65 7.30 -2.06
CA GLY A 620 -7.22 7.24 -1.81
C GLY A 620 -6.80 8.37 -0.89
N THR A 621 -5.91 8.09 0.06
CA THR A 621 -5.36 9.12 0.95
C THR A 621 -3.85 8.94 1.05
N GLY A 622 -3.08 10.02 0.84
CA GLY A 622 -1.63 10.04 1.03
C GLY A 622 -1.24 10.17 2.51
N ASN A 623 -0.03 10.65 2.76
CA ASN A 623 0.60 10.75 4.06
C ASN A 623 1.23 12.15 4.28
N GLU A 624 2.38 12.24 4.96
CA GLU A 624 3.06 13.51 5.28
C GLU A 624 4.19 13.86 4.27
N LEU A 625 4.31 13.10 3.18
CA LEU A 625 5.33 13.23 2.14
C LEU A 625 4.74 13.86 0.88
N ASP A 626 5.61 14.25 -0.05
CA ASP A 626 5.21 14.65 -1.40
C ASP A 626 4.73 13.40 -2.18
N ASN A 627 3.42 13.15 -2.21
CA ASN A 627 2.82 11.95 -2.77
C ASN A 627 2.35 12.12 -4.23
N VAL A 628 2.30 11.00 -4.97
CA VAL A 628 1.61 10.91 -6.27
C VAL A 628 0.42 9.98 -6.16
N LEU A 629 -0.78 10.53 -6.29
CA LEU A 629 -2.04 9.80 -6.22
C LEU A 629 -2.68 9.74 -7.60
N THR A 630 -2.96 8.53 -8.07
CA THR A 630 -3.68 8.28 -9.34
C THR A 630 -4.95 7.47 -9.07
N GLY A 631 -6.09 8.00 -9.50
CA GLY A 631 -7.38 7.34 -9.44
C GLY A 631 -7.58 6.31 -10.57
N ASN A 632 -8.73 5.64 -10.53
CA ASN A 632 -9.21 4.76 -11.59
C ASN A 632 -10.26 5.48 -12.46
N ALA A 633 -10.97 4.73 -13.31
CA ALA A 633 -11.97 5.32 -14.20
C ALA A 633 -13.30 5.73 -13.51
N SER A 634 -13.44 5.47 -12.21
CA SER A 634 -14.65 5.79 -11.42
C SER A 634 -14.51 7.17 -10.77
N ALA A 635 -15.62 7.75 -10.30
CA ALA A 635 -15.59 8.96 -9.47
C ALA A 635 -14.89 8.70 -8.13
N ASN A 636 -13.66 9.18 -7.99
CA ASN A 636 -12.74 8.97 -6.89
C ASN A 636 -12.67 10.20 -5.97
N ILE A 637 -12.32 9.95 -4.71
CA ILE A 637 -11.95 10.99 -3.75
C ILE A 637 -10.50 10.78 -3.36
N LEU A 638 -9.62 11.68 -3.80
CA LEU A 638 -8.19 11.66 -3.51
C LEU A 638 -7.86 12.77 -2.52
N VAL A 639 -7.18 12.40 -1.44
CA VAL A 639 -6.68 13.34 -0.42
C VAL A 639 -5.15 13.23 -0.37
N GLY A 640 -4.43 14.29 -0.73
CA GLY A 640 -2.97 14.34 -0.73
C GLY A 640 -2.41 14.15 0.67
N GLY A 641 -2.74 15.07 1.56
CA GLY A 641 -2.25 15.08 2.94
C GLY A 641 -1.30 16.26 3.16
N ALA A 642 -0.23 16.05 3.93
CA ALA A 642 0.80 17.08 4.01
C ALA A 642 1.90 16.77 3.01
N GLY A 643 2.49 17.79 2.38
CA GLY A 643 3.49 17.60 1.35
C GLY A 643 3.09 18.33 0.08
N ASN A 644 3.97 18.36 -0.92
CA ASN A 644 3.63 18.88 -2.24
C ASN A 644 3.14 17.72 -3.10
N ASP A 645 1.84 17.49 -3.07
CA ASP A 645 1.21 16.32 -3.66
C ASP A 645 0.84 16.52 -5.11
N ARG A 646 0.72 15.41 -5.85
CA ARG A 646 0.23 15.38 -7.22
C ARG A 646 -0.95 14.44 -7.34
N LEU A 647 -2.12 15.00 -7.62
CA LEU A 647 -3.38 14.28 -7.67
C LEU A 647 -3.90 14.23 -9.11
N ASP A 648 -4.15 13.02 -9.60
CA ASP A 648 -4.75 12.71 -10.89
C ASP A 648 -5.93 11.76 -10.67
N GLY A 649 -7.15 12.27 -10.82
CA GLY A 649 -8.37 11.48 -10.60
C GLY A 649 -8.60 10.39 -11.64
N GLY A 650 -8.01 10.53 -12.83
CA GLY A 650 -8.40 9.77 -14.01
C GLY A 650 -9.63 10.36 -14.69
N ILE A 651 -10.28 9.57 -15.55
CA ILE A 651 -11.38 10.04 -16.42
C ILE A 651 -12.71 10.30 -15.71
N GLY A 652 -12.81 9.96 -14.41
CA GLY A 652 -14.01 10.08 -13.60
C GLY A 652 -14.39 11.54 -13.34
N ALA A 653 -15.49 11.78 -12.62
CA ALA A 653 -15.76 13.10 -12.05
C ALA A 653 -15.30 13.07 -10.59
N ASP A 654 -14.10 13.58 -10.34
CA ASP A 654 -13.34 13.28 -9.13
C ASP A 654 -13.35 14.43 -8.12
N THR A 655 -13.12 14.11 -6.85
CA THR A 655 -12.85 15.12 -5.81
C THR A 655 -11.39 15.04 -5.39
N LEU A 656 -10.63 16.10 -5.65
CA LEU A 656 -9.20 16.20 -5.37
C LEU A 656 -8.98 17.19 -4.21
N ILE A 657 -8.31 16.75 -3.15
CA ILE A 657 -8.12 17.51 -1.91
C ILE A 657 -6.63 17.49 -1.58
N GLY A 658 -5.91 18.61 -1.70
CA GLY A 658 -4.47 18.66 -1.43
C GLY A 658 -4.15 18.60 0.05
N GLU A 659 -4.85 19.43 0.82
CA GLU A 659 -4.49 19.79 2.20
C GLU A 659 -3.24 20.67 2.22
N THR A 660 -2.17 20.38 2.99
CA THR A 660 -1.09 21.36 3.18
C THR A 660 0.14 21.11 2.32
N GLY A 661 0.53 22.10 1.54
CA GLY A 661 1.74 22.11 0.71
C GLY A 661 1.41 22.69 -0.65
N ASN A 662 2.36 22.65 -1.59
CA ASN A 662 2.13 23.18 -2.93
C ASN A 662 1.67 22.06 -3.85
N ASP A 663 0.37 21.93 -4.05
CA ASP A 663 -0.23 20.76 -4.65
C ASP A 663 -0.50 20.94 -6.15
N GLY A 664 -0.51 19.82 -6.85
CA GLY A 664 -0.63 19.73 -8.30
C GLY A 664 -1.82 18.87 -8.73
N TYR A 665 -2.75 19.45 -9.48
CA TYR A 665 -3.99 18.81 -9.91
C TYR A 665 -4.03 18.54 -11.40
N TYR A 666 -4.37 17.32 -11.79
CA TYR A 666 -4.68 16.93 -13.17
C TYR A 666 -6.17 16.90 -13.34
N ILE A 667 -6.65 17.70 -14.30
CA ILE A 667 -8.07 17.82 -14.60
C ILE A 667 -8.29 17.40 -16.06
N ASP A 668 -9.02 16.31 -16.23
CA ASP A 668 -9.40 15.79 -17.54
C ASP A 668 -10.91 15.67 -17.74
N ASN A 669 -11.67 15.84 -16.65
CA ASN A 669 -13.12 15.86 -16.65
C ASN A 669 -13.63 17.20 -16.10
N ALA A 670 -14.62 17.80 -16.76
CA ALA A 670 -15.21 19.06 -16.29
C ALA A 670 -15.98 18.92 -14.96
N GLY A 671 -16.32 17.69 -14.57
CA GLY A 671 -16.93 17.36 -13.29
C GLY A 671 -15.95 17.24 -12.12
N ASP A 672 -14.63 17.37 -12.36
CA ASP A 672 -13.64 17.34 -11.30
C ASP A 672 -13.78 18.54 -10.35
N VAL A 673 -13.65 18.28 -9.06
CA VAL A 673 -13.78 19.27 -7.98
C VAL A 673 -12.51 19.30 -7.16
N ILE A 674 -11.85 20.46 -7.12
CA ILE A 674 -10.70 20.69 -6.22
C ILE A 674 -11.18 21.39 -4.94
N ILE A 675 -10.72 20.90 -3.79
CA ILE A 675 -11.01 21.50 -2.48
C ILE A 675 -9.70 21.94 -1.82
N GLU A 676 -9.54 23.26 -1.73
CA GLU A 676 -8.40 23.91 -1.08
C GLU A 676 -8.81 24.89 0.02
N LYS A 677 -7.99 25.04 1.07
CA LYS A 677 -8.20 26.08 2.10
C LYS A 677 -7.14 27.18 2.05
N ALA A 678 -7.53 28.34 2.56
CA ALA A 678 -6.68 29.51 2.57
C ALA A 678 -5.38 29.28 3.38
N GLY A 679 -4.24 29.50 2.72
CA GLY A 679 -2.92 29.46 3.34
C GLY A 679 -2.32 28.06 3.47
N GLU A 680 -2.84 27.08 2.72
CA GLU A 680 -2.32 25.72 2.71
C GLU A 680 -1.14 25.54 1.71
N GLY A 681 -1.02 26.38 0.66
CA GLY A 681 0.21 26.48 -0.13
C GLY A 681 0.09 27.37 -1.37
N PHE A 682 0.85 27.03 -2.42
CA PHE A 682 0.72 27.57 -3.78
C PHE A 682 0.37 26.44 -4.73
N ASP A 683 -0.84 26.44 -5.25
CA ASP A 683 -1.42 25.27 -5.89
C ASP A 683 -1.58 25.47 -7.40
N MET A 684 -1.41 24.38 -8.16
CA MET A 684 -1.34 24.41 -9.61
C MET A 684 -2.24 23.37 -10.26
N ILE A 685 -3.00 23.81 -11.25
CA ILE A 685 -3.87 22.98 -12.09
C ILE A 685 -3.26 22.81 -13.49
N TRP A 686 -3.24 21.57 -13.98
CA TRP A 686 -3.08 21.24 -15.39
C TRP A 686 -4.39 20.67 -15.91
N SER A 687 -5.08 21.47 -16.74
CA SER A 687 -6.38 21.06 -17.29
C SER A 687 -6.26 20.69 -18.77
N SER A 688 -6.85 19.57 -19.17
CA SER A 688 -7.05 19.21 -20.58
C SER A 688 -8.44 19.56 -21.12
N VAL A 689 -9.33 20.03 -20.22
CA VAL A 689 -10.68 20.55 -20.49
C VAL A 689 -10.80 22.03 -20.11
N ASP A 690 -11.90 22.67 -20.54
CA ASP A 690 -12.23 24.01 -20.08
C ASP A 690 -12.45 24.01 -18.57
N TYR A 691 -11.87 24.98 -17.83
CA TYR A 691 -11.90 24.95 -16.38
C TYR A 691 -11.98 26.32 -15.71
N ILE A 692 -12.60 26.35 -14.53
CA ILE A 692 -12.72 27.52 -13.66
C ILE A 692 -11.92 27.24 -12.40
N VAL A 693 -10.96 28.09 -12.10
CA VAL A 693 -10.10 27.95 -10.92
C VAL A 693 -10.95 28.13 -9.65
N PRO A 694 -10.98 27.16 -8.72
CA PRO A 694 -11.71 27.30 -7.46
C PRO A 694 -10.98 28.26 -6.51
N LEU A 695 -11.63 28.60 -5.39
CA LEU A 695 -11.01 29.45 -4.37
C LEU A 695 -9.72 28.83 -3.82
N ASN A 696 -8.76 29.69 -3.47
CA ASN A 696 -7.47 29.33 -2.87
C ASN A 696 -6.51 28.52 -3.76
N VAL A 697 -6.76 28.45 -5.08
CA VAL A 697 -5.79 27.92 -6.03
C VAL A 697 -5.19 29.07 -6.83
N GLU A 698 -3.86 29.07 -7.02
CA GLU A 698 -3.12 30.18 -7.58
C GLU A 698 -2.84 30.06 -9.09
N GLN A 699 -2.70 28.85 -9.63
CA GLN A 699 -2.26 28.66 -11.02
C GLN A 699 -3.11 27.70 -11.84
N LEU A 700 -3.39 28.07 -13.09
CA LEU A 700 -4.00 27.22 -14.12
C LEU A 700 -3.13 27.17 -15.38
N THR A 701 -2.89 25.97 -15.89
CA THR A 701 -2.27 25.72 -17.19
C THR A 701 -3.19 24.86 -18.05
N LEU A 702 -3.60 25.38 -19.20
CA LEU A 702 -4.36 24.63 -20.19
C LEU A 702 -3.44 23.73 -21.03
N SER A 703 -3.98 22.59 -21.43
CA SER A 703 -3.36 21.57 -22.27
C SER A 703 -4.44 20.87 -23.10
N GLY A 704 -4.07 19.87 -23.90
CA GLY A 704 -5.04 19.06 -24.64
C GLY A 704 -5.97 19.89 -25.54
N THR A 705 -7.28 19.69 -25.38
CA THR A 705 -8.32 20.35 -26.16
C THR A 705 -8.95 21.57 -25.47
N ALA A 706 -8.53 21.87 -24.24
CA ALA A 706 -9.03 23.01 -23.49
C ALA A 706 -8.82 24.32 -24.25
N ILE A 707 -9.84 25.15 -24.32
CA ILE A 707 -9.76 26.48 -24.92
C ILE A 707 -10.20 27.58 -23.97
N ARG A 708 -10.82 27.28 -22.81
CA ARG A 708 -11.26 28.28 -21.84
C ARG A 708 -10.62 28.07 -20.46
N GLY A 709 -10.12 29.16 -19.89
CA GLY A 709 -9.61 29.22 -18.52
C GLY A 709 -10.11 30.47 -17.81
N THR A 710 -10.79 30.31 -16.69
CA THR A 710 -11.30 31.42 -15.88
C THR A 710 -10.70 31.36 -14.49
N ALA A 711 -10.05 32.44 -14.06
CA ALA A 711 -9.46 32.56 -12.74
C ALA A 711 -10.52 32.89 -11.66
N ASN A 712 -10.11 32.83 -10.40
CA ASN A 712 -10.93 33.27 -9.27
C ASN A 712 -10.71 34.78 -9.00
N ASP A 713 -11.19 35.30 -7.87
CA ASP A 713 -11.04 36.72 -7.53
C ASP A 713 -9.68 37.08 -6.88
N ALA A 714 -8.79 36.12 -6.66
CA ALA A 714 -7.42 36.32 -6.17
C ALA A 714 -6.45 36.59 -7.32
N GLY A 715 -5.19 36.93 -7.01
CA GLY A 715 -4.19 37.11 -8.06
C GLY A 715 -3.67 35.77 -8.56
N ASN A 716 -3.99 35.42 -9.80
CA ASN A 716 -3.74 34.13 -10.42
C ASN A 716 -2.70 34.15 -11.54
N TYR A 717 -2.11 32.98 -11.82
CA TYR A 717 -1.27 32.71 -12.99
C TYR A 717 -2.04 31.83 -13.98
N LEU A 718 -2.39 32.37 -15.15
CA LEU A 718 -3.12 31.66 -16.20
C LEU A 718 -2.23 31.48 -17.43
N TYR A 719 -2.03 30.23 -17.83
CA TYR A 719 -1.27 29.85 -19.00
C TYR A 719 -2.14 29.09 -20.01
N GLY A 720 -2.28 29.62 -21.22
CA GLY A 720 -2.93 28.96 -22.35
C GLY A 720 -2.14 27.75 -22.88
N ASN A 721 -2.56 27.25 -24.05
CA ASN A 721 -1.89 26.21 -24.83
C ASN A 721 -1.56 26.73 -26.24
N GLU A 722 -1.44 25.85 -27.24
CA GLU A 722 -1.13 26.27 -28.63
C GLU A 722 -2.39 26.53 -29.47
N LEU A 723 -3.58 26.47 -28.87
CA LEU A 723 -4.87 26.70 -29.51
C LEU A 723 -5.32 28.15 -29.28
N ALA A 724 -6.32 28.61 -30.04
CA ALA A 724 -6.97 29.90 -29.76
C ALA A 724 -7.75 29.82 -28.43
N ASN A 725 -7.19 30.43 -27.38
CA ASN A 725 -7.74 30.36 -26.03
C ASN A 725 -8.60 31.58 -25.68
N VAL A 726 -9.52 31.39 -24.73
CA VAL A 726 -10.29 32.44 -24.05
C VAL A 726 -9.90 32.42 -22.57
N LEU A 727 -9.16 33.43 -22.12
CA LEU A 727 -8.60 33.50 -20.77
C LEU A 727 -9.17 34.71 -20.02
N THR A 728 -9.72 34.49 -18.82
CA THR A 728 -10.32 35.54 -17.98
C THR A 728 -9.69 35.56 -16.58
N GLY A 729 -9.15 36.70 -16.15
CA GLY A 729 -8.40 36.85 -14.89
C GLY A 729 -9.21 37.19 -13.63
N GLY A 730 -10.45 37.68 -13.74
CA GLY A 730 -11.28 37.93 -12.55
C GLY A 730 -11.04 39.31 -11.92
N ALA A 731 -10.88 39.39 -10.59
CA ALA A 731 -10.73 40.67 -9.85
C ALA A 731 -9.32 40.89 -9.25
N GLY A 732 -8.40 39.95 -9.47
CA GLY A 732 -7.09 39.82 -8.85
C GLY A 732 -6.04 40.81 -9.32
N ASN A 733 -4.76 40.47 -9.18
CA ASN A 733 -3.74 41.07 -10.04
C ASN A 733 -3.12 39.90 -10.79
N ASP A 734 -3.58 39.68 -12.00
CA ASP A 734 -3.40 38.39 -12.67
C ASP A 734 -2.22 38.42 -13.63
N VAL A 735 -1.60 37.28 -13.85
CA VAL A 735 -0.59 37.06 -14.88
C VAL A 735 -1.14 36.09 -15.89
N ILE A 736 -1.50 36.60 -17.07
CA ILE A 736 -2.11 35.82 -18.15
C ILE A 736 -1.15 35.73 -19.34
N ASP A 737 -0.93 34.53 -19.85
CA ASP A 737 -0.12 34.24 -21.03
C ASP A 737 -0.86 33.27 -21.98
N GLY A 738 -1.30 33.78 -23.12
CA GLY A 738 -2.02 33.00 -24.16
C GLY A 738 -1.16 31.97 -24.88
N LYS A 739 0.17 32.11 -24.86
CA LYS A 739 1.15 31.32 -25.60
C LYS A 739 1.00 31.40 -27.12
N ALA A 740 0.32 30.48 -27.79
CA ALA A 740 0.21 30.47 -29.25
C ALA A 740 -1.24 30.19 -29.63
N GLY A 741 -1.71 30.79 -30.71
CA GLY A 741 -3.14 30.81 -31.00
C GLY A 741 -3.61 32.23 -31.24
N ASN A 742 -4.87 32.40 -31.63
CA ASN A 742 -5.46 33.73 -31.71
C ASN A 742 -6.28 33.92 -30.44
N ASP A 743 -5.67 34.48 -29.41
CA ASP A 743 -6.21 34.40 -28.06
C ASP A 743 -7.14 35.56 -27.73
N TYR A 744 -8.13 35.32 -26.88
CA TYR A 744 -9.04 36.31 -26.34
C TYR A 744 -8.79 36.45 -24.84
N ILE A 745 -8.18 37.56 -24.44
CA ILE A 745 -7.67 37.76 -23.08
C ILE A 745 -8.42 38.89 -22.39
N VAL A 746 -9.07 38.56 -21.28
CA VAL A 746 -9.74 39.50 -20.37
C VAL A 746 -8.96 39.52 -19.06
N GLY A 747 -8.25 40.61 -18.76
CA GLY A 747 -7.56 40.77 -17.47
C GLY A 747 -8.56 40.75 -16.31
N GLY A 748 -9.66 41.49 -16.47
CA GLY A 748 -10.66 41.65 -15.42
C GLY A 748 -10.41 42.94 -14.65
N ALA A 749 -10.81 43.01 -13.38
CA ALA A 749 -10.44 44.11 -12.50
C ALA A 749 -9.10 43.78 -11.84
N GLY A 750 -8.19 44.74 -11.72
CA GLY A 750 -6.90 44.40 -11.13
C GLY A 750 -5.76 45.32 -11.50
N ASN A 751 -4.54 44.82 -11.40
CA ASN A 751 -3.41 45.41 -12.11
C ASN A 751 -2.71 44.25 -12.80
N ASP A 752 -3.20 43.91 -13.99
CA ASP A 752 -2.93 42.63 -14.61
C ASP A 752 -1.74 42.72 -15.56
N LYS A 753 -1.08 41.59 -15.76
CA LYS A 753 -0.01 41.42 -16.73
C LYS A 753 -0.45 40.44 -17.79
N LEU A 754 -0.67 40.94 -19.00
CA LEU A 754 -1.24 40.21 -20.12
C LEU A 754 -0.20 40.00 -21.22
N THR A 755 -0.09 38.77 -21.70
CA THR A 755 0.80 38.36 -22.79
C THR A 755 -0.03 37.56 -23.79
N GLY A 756 -0.07 38.01 -25.05
CA GLY A 756 -0.82 37.32 -26.10
C GLY A 756 -0.03 36.15 -26.66
N GLY A 757 1.26 36.37 -26.90
CA GLY A 757 2.18 35.38 -27.43
C GLY A 757 2.22 35.43 -28.96
N SER A 758 2.05 34.28 -29.63
CA SER A 758 2.08 34.19 -31.08
C SER A 758 0.70 33.91 -31.69
N GLY A 759 0.20 34.89 -32.44
CA GLY A 759 -0.99 34.80 -33.28
C GLY A 759 -1.57 36.19 -33.43
N SER A 760 -2.87 36.28 -33.73
CA SER A 760 -3.60 37.55 -33.76
C SER A 760 -4.51 37.62 -32.55
N ASP A 761 -4.00 38.25 -31.50
CA ASP A 761 -4.62 38.21 -30.17
C ASP A 761 -5.56 39.40 -29.95
N VAL A 762 -6.55 39.23 -29.07
CA VAL A 762 -7.55 40.24 -28.71
C VAL A 762 -7.51 40.45 -27.20
N PHE A 763 -7.06 41.63 -26.77
CA PHE A 763 -7.09 42.03 -25.36
C PHE A 763 -8.35 42.86 -25.09
N VAL A 764 -9.18 42.44 -24.13
CA VAL A 764 -10.50 43.02 -23.91
C VAL A 764 -10.59 43.71 -22.56
N PHE A 765 -11.08 44.94 -22.57
CA PHE A 765 -11.18 45.80 -21.39
C PHE A 765 -12.61 46.31 -21.19
N ALA A 766 -13.14 46.06 -20.00
CA ALA A 766 -14.44 46.54 -19.52
C ALA A 766 -14.26 47.44 -18.28
N GLY A 767 -15.34 47.97 -17.70
CA GLY A 767 -15.23 48.94 -16.59
C GLY A 767 -14.42 48.42 -15.38
N ASN A 768 -13.66 49.32 -14.72
CA ASN A 768 -12.84 49.04 -13.53
C ASN A 768 -11.67 48.07 -13.69
N PHE A 769 -11.14 47.92 -14.90
CA PHE A 769 -10.00 47.04 -15.17
C PHE A 769 -8.70 47.37 -14.40
N GLY A 770 -8.54 48.62 -13.93
CA GLY A 770 -7.40 49.02 -13.10
C GLY A 770 -6.15 49.37 -13.91
N ARG A 771 -4.94 48.94 -13.49
CA ARG A 771 -3.68 49.34 -14.17
C ARG A 771 -2.94 48.15 -14.77
N ASP A 772 -3.23 47.87 -16.02
CA ASP A 772 -2.76 46.66 -16.68
C ASP A 772 -1.55 46.93 -17.57
N VAL A 773 -0.82 45.85 -17.86
CA VAL A 773 0.36 45.85 -18.71
C VAL A 773 0.20 44.76 -19.76
N ILE A 774 0.20 45.15 -21.03
CA ILE A 774 0.36 44.21 -22.15
C ILE A 774 1.86 44.14 -22.48
N THR A 775 2.40 42.93 -22.55
CA THR A 775 3.86 42.74 -22.57
C THR A 775 4.46 42.61 -23.97
N ASP A 776 3.68 42.19 -24.96
CA ASP A 776 4.20 41.78 -26.28
C ASP A 776 3.37 42.20 -27.50
N PHE A 777 2.46 43.16 -27.34
CA PHE A 777 1.53 43.62 -28.39
C PHE A 777 2.21 43.91 -29.75
N LYS A 778 1.75 43.24 -30.81
CA LYS A 778 2.20 43.36 -32.19
C LYS A 778 1.21 44.16 -33.04
N ILE A 779 1.70 45.28 -33.55
CA ILE A 779 0.94 46.16 -34.45
C ILE A 779 0.57 45.44 -35.75
N GLY A 780 -0.74 45.37 -36.03
CA GLY A 780 -1.29 44.83 -37.28
C GLY A 780 -1.61 43.34 -37.24
N GLU A 781 -1.27 42.66 -36.14
CA GLU A 781 -1.69 41.29 -35.82
C GLU A 781 -2.69 41.36 -34.66
N ASP A 782 -2.28 41.97 -33.54
CA ASP A 782 -3.09 42.03 -32.32
C ASP A 782 -4.11 43.18 -32.34
N LYS A 783 -5.17 43.00 -31.55
CA LYS A 783 -6.27 43.94 -31.38
C LYS A 783 -6.51 44.23 -29.89
N VAL A 784 -7.05 45.41 -29.65
CA VAL A 784 -7.58 45.77 -28.32
C VAL A 784 -9.05 46.09 -28.48
N ASP A 785 -9.89 45.40 -27.72
CA ASP A 785 -11.30 45.72 -27.60
C ASP A 785 -11.57 46.54 -26.33
N TRP A 786 -12.16 47.72 -26.54
CA TRP A 786 -12.66 48.63 -25.50
C TRP A 786 -14.06 49.13 -25.89
N SER A 787 -14.81 48.35 -26.67
CA SER A 787 -16.18 48.62 -27.10
C SER A 787 -17.08 48.94 -25.90
N ALA A 788 -16.97 48.18 -24.81
CA ALA A 788 -17.66 48.42 -23.55
C ALA A 788 -17.34 49.78 -22.92
N LEU A 789 -16.06 50.19 -22.92
CA LEU A 789 -15.63 51.49 -22.40
C LEU A 789 -16.16 52.65 -23.26
N LYS A 790 -16.19 52.48 -24.59
CA LYS A 790 -16.78 53.45 -25.52
C LYS A 790 -18.29 53.59 -25.32
N ALA A 791 -19.00 52.47 -25.17
CA ALA A 791 -20.43 52.46 -24.87
C ALA A 791 -20.74 53.17 -23.53
N ALA A 792 -19.86 53.02 -22.54
CA ALA A 792 -19.92 53.73 -21.25
C ALA A 792 -19.49 55.22 -21.34
N GLY A 793 -19.18 55.74 -22.53
CA GLY A 793 -18.77 57.12 -22.75
C GLY A 793 -17.37 57.47 -22.26
N GLN A 794 -16.54 56.46 -21.94
CA GLN A 794 -15.15 56.66 -21.53
C GLN A 794 -14.26 56.80 -22.77
N MET A 795 -13.59 57.94 -22.89
CA MET A 795 -12.70 58.23 -24.03
C MET A 795 -11.24 57.99 -23.63
N PRO A 796 -10.44 57.28 -24.45
CA PRO A 796 -9.05 57.02 -24.16
C PRO A 796 -8.20 58.28 -24.27
N VAL A 797 -7.26 58.45 -23.34
CA VAL A 797 -6.15 59.40 -23.46
C VAL A 797 -4.85 58.63 -23.67
N ILE A 798 -4.20 58.81 -24.82
CA ILE A 798 -2.96 58.11 -25.17
C ILE A 798 -1.75 59.02 -24.92
N THR A 799 -0.82 58.58 -24.07
CA THR A 799 0.40 59.34 -23.71
C THR A 799 1.63 58.43 -23.62
N ASP A 800 2.82 59.01 -23.64
CA ASP A 800 4.06 58.29 -23.30
C ASP A 800 4.41 58.54 -21.83
N ILE A 801 4.43 57.49 -21.00
CA ILE A 801 4.87 57.53 -19.61
C ILE A 801 6.11 56.65 -19.49
N GLY A 802 7.25 57.23 -19.08
CA GLY A 802 8.51 56.48 -18.95
C GLY A 802 9.06 55.92 -20.28
N GLY A 803 8.57 56.41 -21.43
CA GLY A 803 8.95 55.91 -22.76
C GLY A 803 8.12 54.73 -23.26
N ILE A 804 7.04 54.38 -22.55
CA ILE A 804 6.08 53.32 -22.88
C ILE A 804 4.73 53.97 -23.21
N ALA A 805 4.06 53.50 -24.26
CA ALA A 805 2.71 53.93 -24.61
C ALA A 805 1.74 53.53 -23.49
N THR A 806 1.03 54.51 -22.94
CA THR A 806 0.01 54.29 -21.91
C THR A 806 -1.32 54.89 -22.38
N VAL A 807 -2.37 54.07 -22.35
CA VAL A 807 -3.76 54.46 -22.63
C VAL A 807 -4.49 54.60 -21.30
N THR A 808 -5.09 55.75 -21.03
CA THR A 808 -5.76 56.05 -19.75
C THR A 808 -7.25 56.28 -19.96
N PHE A 809 -8.06 55.66 -19.09
CA PHE A 809 -9.51 55.81 -18.99
C PHE A 809 -9.88 56.18 -17.55
N GLY A 810 -9.96 57.48 -17.25
CA GLY A 810 -10.19 57.94 -15.87
C GLY A 810 -9.04 57.53 -14.93
N THR A 811 -9.32 56.64 -13.97
CA THR A 811 -8.33 56.10 -13.02
C THR A 811 -7.63 54.83 -13.51
N ASN A 812 -8.13 54.22 -14.60
CA ASN A 812 -7.62 52.98 -15.15
C ASN A 812 -6.63 53.27 -16.28
N SER A 813 -5.64 52.39 -16.48
CA SER A 813 -4.61 52.58 -17.51
C SER A 813 -4.07 51.27 -18.05
N ILE A 814 -3.73 51.24 -19.35
CA ILE A 814 -3.10 50.10 -20.02
C ILE A 814 -1.73 50.55 -20.52
N ALA A 815 -0.65 49.88 -20.10
CA ALA A 815 0.70 50.11 -20.60
C ALA A 815 1.11 49.06 -21.64
N PHE A 816 1.64 49.49 -22.77
CA PHE A 816 2.06 48.61 -23.87
C PHE A 816 3.58 48.54 -23.95
N THR A 817 4.16 47.49 -23.37
CA THR A 817 5.62 47.34 -23.29
C THR A 817 6.23 47.35 -24.70
N GLY A 818 7.31 48.12 -24.90
CA GLY A 818 8.01 48.17 -26.18
C GLY A 818 7.40 49.08 -27.25
N LEU A 819 6.22 49.67 -27.04
CA LEU A 819 5.57 50.59 -27.97
C LEU A 819 5.60 52.04 -27.49
N LYS A 820 5.62 52.99 -28.43
CA LYS A 820 5.42 54.42 -28.17
C LYS A 820 4.02 54.88 -28.58
N ALA A 821 3.50 55.90 -27.92
CA ALA A 821 2.17 56.46 -28.17
C ALA A 821 1.93 56.82 -29.65
N ALA A 822 2.95 57.32 -30.34
CA ALA A 822 2.88 57.68 -31.76
C ALA A 822 2.76 56.46 -32.70
N GLU A 823 3.18 55.27 -32.27
CA GLU A 823 3.04 54.03 -33.03
C GLU A 823 1.65 53.43 -32.82
N LEU A 824 1.20 53.42 -31.55
CA LEU A 824 -0.12 52.96 -31.15
C LEU A 824 -1.27 53.79 -31.77
N MET A 825 -1.11 55.12 -31.86
CA MET A 825 -2.11 56.03 -32.45
C MET A 825 -2.41 55.78 -33.94
N LYS A 826 -1.52 55.11 -34.69
CA LYS A 826 -1.70 54.85 -36.14
C LYS A 826 -2.78 53.81 -36.44
N ILE A 827 -3.22 53.07 -35.42
CA ILE A 827 -4.08 51.88 -35.57
C ILE A 827 -5.41 52.06 -34.82
N ILE A 828 -5.41 52.83 -33.72
CA ILE A 828 -6.59 53.04 -32.86
C ILE A 828 -7.56 54.11 -33.41
N THR A 829 -7.18 54.87 -34.43
CA THR A 829 -8.10 55.82 -35.08
C THR A 829 -9.02 55.07 -36.06
N PRO A 830 -10.36 55.03 -35.85
CA PRO A 830 -11.26 54.14 -36.60
C PRO A 830 -11.36 54.47 -38.11
N LYS A 831 -11.55 53.44 -38.93
CA LYS A 831 -12.13 53.56 -40.29
C LYS A 831 -13.64 53.92 -40.19
N PRO A 832 -14.23 54.54 -41.23
CA PRO A 832 -15.63 54.98 -41.17
C PRO A 832 -16.63 53.81 -41.20
N VAL A 833 -17.36 53.65 -40.10
CA VAL A 833 -18.51 52.75 -39.86
C VAL A 833 -19.79 53.25 -40.57
N LYS A 834 -20.61 52.36 -41.12
CA LYS A 834 -21.96 52.66 -41.63
C LYS A 834 -23.01 52.35 -40.54
N ALA A 835 -23.74 53.37 -40.09
CA ALA A 835 -24.85 53.20 -39.15
C ALA A 835 -26.16 52.90 -39.90
N LEU A 836 -26.89 51.88 -39.47
CA LEU A 836 -28.23 51.51 -39.93
C LEU A 836 -29.24 51.79 -38.81
N PHE A 837 -30.39 52.40 -39.13
CA PHE A 837 -31.39 52.82 -38.14
C PHE A 837 -32.74 52.17 -38.45
N GLY A 838 -33.32 51.48 -37.46
CA GLY A 838 -34.64 50.85 -37.50
C GLY A 838 -35.81 51.81 -37.28
N THR A 839 -37.02 51.34 -37.59
CA THR A 839 -38.31 51.97 -37.34
C THR A 839 -39.04 51.26 -36.19
N ASP A 840 -40.35 51.43 -36.05
CA ASP A 840 -41.20 50.79 -35.04
C ASP A 840 -41.95 49.56 -35.59
N ARG A 841 -41.47 48.97 -36.70
CA ARG A 841 -42.07 47.83 -37.42
C ARG A 841 -41.00 46.77 -37.66
N ASP A 842 -41.43 45.56 -38.01
CA ASP A 842 -40.53 44.50 -38.50
C ASP A 842 -39.62 45.03 -39.62
N ASP A 843 -38.36 45.24 -39.28
CA ASP A 843 -37.31 45.75 -40.13
C ASP A 843 -36.36 44.61 -40.53
N THR A 844 -35.71 44.80 -41.68
CA THR A 844 -34.72 43.84 -42.19
C THR A 844 -33.42 44.54 -42.51
N PHE A 845 -32.35 44.12 -41.84
CA PHE A 845 -31.02 44.70 -41.97
C PHE A 845 -30.08 43.75 -42.73
N PHE A 846 -29.16 44.34 -43.51
CA PHE A 846 -28.12 43.61 -44.22
C PHE A 846 -26.75 44.15 -43.80
N VAL A 847 -25.98 43.33 -43.12
CA VAL A 847 -24.64 43.66 -42.60
C VAL A 847 -23.59 43.04 -43.51
N THR A 848 -22.66 43.88 -44.01
CA THR A 848 -21.63 43.45 -44.97
C THR A 848 -20.21 43.72 -44.50
N ASP A 849 -20.05 44.50 -43.43
CA ASP A 849 -18.78 44.83 -42.79
C ASP A 849 -18.95 44.66 -41.27
N ALA A 850 -17.93 44.12 -40.59
CA ALA A 850 -17.97 43.89 -39.14
C ALA A 850 -18.02 45.21 -38.35
N ASP A 851 -17.65 46.31 -38.99
CA ASP A 851 -17.73 47.66 -38.43
C ASP A 851 -19.16 48.25 -38.51
N ASP A 852 -20.13 47.64 -39.22
CA ASP A 852 -21.51 48.15 -39.33
C ASP A 852 -22.29 47.99 -38.00
N PHE A 853 -22.99 49.05 -37.56
CA PHE A 853 -23.79 49.03 -36.32
C PHE A 853 -25.26 49.37 -36.59
N ILE A 854 -26.18 48.57 -36.01
CA ILE A 854 -27.63 48.77 -36.07
C ILE A 854 -28.09 49.41 -34.75
N SER A 855 -28.88 50.48 -34.85
CA SER A 855 -29.51 51.12 -33.70
C SER A 855 -31.03 51.06 -33.83
N GLU A 856 -31.67 50.52 -32.80
CA GLU A 856 -33.13 50.32 -32.72
C GLU A 856 -33.71 50.93 -31.45
N GLY A 857 -34.96 51.40 -31.51
CA GLY A 857 -35.69 51.94 -30.37
C GLY A 857 -36.39 50.84 -29.55
N GLN A 858 -36.81 51.15 -28.33
CA GLN A 858 -37.63 50.24 -27.51
C GLN A 858 -39.06 50.09 -28.08
N ASP A 859 -39.29 48.99 -28.79
CA ASP A 859 -40.55 48.36 -29.30
C ASP A 859 -41.23 48.97 -30.56
N GLY A 860 -41.86 48.18 -31.47
CA GLY A 860 -42.18 46.74 -31.39
C GLY A 860 -42.47 46.05 -32.75
N GLY A 861 -41.40 45.69 -33.45
CA GLY A 861 -41.40 44.70 -34.53
C GLY A 861 -40.75 43.39 -34.08
N THR A 862 -40.73 42.40 -34.97
CA THR A 862 -39.81 41.25 -34.90
C THR A 862 -38.76 41.44 -35.98
N ASP A 863 -37.57 41.85 -35.57
CA ASP A 863 -36.57 42.43 -36.45
C ASP A 863 -35.55 41.38 -36.90
N THR A 864 -35.14 41.48 -38.18
CA THR A 864 -34.32 40.44 -38.83
C THR A 864 -33.01 41.00 -39.36
N VAL A 865 -31.90 40.42 -38.95
CA VAL A 865 -30.55 40.73 -39.45
C VAL A 865 -30.05 39.61 -40.35
N TYR A 866 -29.70 39.93 -41.59
CA TYR A 866 -28.90 39.06 -42.46
C TYR A 866 -27.47 39.56 -42.47
N SER A 867 -26.53 38.77 -41.96
CA SER A 867 -25.12 39.16 -41.91
C SER A 867 -24.25 38.32 -42.83
N ALA A 868 -23.38 38.96 -43.61
CA ALA A 868 -22.36 38.28 -44.43
C ALA A 868 -21.01 38.08 -43.70
N VAL A 869 -20.91 38.62 -42.49
CA VAL A 869 -19.75 38.58 -41.58
C VAL A 869 -20.19 38.13 -40.19
N ASP A 870 -19.26 37.76 -39.32
CA ASP A 870 -19.57 37.43 -37.92
C ASP A 870 -20.30 38.61 -37.24
N TYR A 871 -21.36 38.33 -36.48
CA TYR A 871 -22.24 39.39 -35.97
C TYR A 871 -22.83 39.11 -34.59
N THR A 872 -23.00 40.18 -33.82
CA THR A 872 -23.66 40.18 -32.50
C THR A 872 -24.90 41.07 -32.58
N LEU A 873 -26.06 40.54 -32.18
CA LEU A 873 -27.30 41.32 -32.12
C LEU A 873 -27.18 42.43 -31.06
N GLY A 874 -27.54 43.64 -31.46
CA GLY A 874 -27.78 44.75 -30.53
C GLY A 874 -29.08 44.55 -29.74
N LEU A 875 -29.33 45.45 -28.78
CA LEU A 875 -30.58 45.45 -28.01
C LEU A 875 -31.81 45.61 -28.93
N ASN A 876 -32.89 44.89 -28.60
CA ASN A 876 -34.19 44.89 -29.29
C ASN A 876 -34.20 44.28 -30.71
N LEU A 877 -33.21 43.44 -31.05
CA LEU A 877 -33.22 42.64 -32.28
C LEU A 877 -33.46 41.16 -31.94
N GLU A 878 -34.30 40.45 -32.70
CA GLU A 878 -34.66 39.06 -32.35
C GLU A 878 -34.07 38.02 -33.30
N ASN A 879 -34.00 38.28 -34.61
CA ASN A 879 -33.62 37.24 -35.57
C ASN A 879 -32.27 37.54 -36.24
N LEU A 880 -31.37 36.56 -36.22
CA LEU A 880 -30.08 36.62 -36.89
C LEU A 880 -29.92 35.46 -37.87
N PHE A 881 -29.70 35.79 -39.14
CA PHE A 881 -29.46 34.85 -40.22
C PHE A 881 -28.06 35.07 -40.79
N LEU A 882 -27.19 34.07 -40.66
CA LEU A 882 -25.90 34.11 -41.30
C LEU A 882 -26.02 33.85 -42.80
N THR A 883 -25.25 34.60 -43.56
CA THR A 883 -25.10 34.51 -45.01
C THR A 883 -23.63 34.65 -45.38
N GLY A 884 -23.30 34.48 -46.66
CA GLY A 884 -21.94 34.76 -47.13
C GLY A 884 -20.90 33.85 -46.49
N THR A 885 -19.89 34.43 -45.84
CA THR A 885 -18.76 33.71 -45.24
C THR A 885 -18.71 33.82 -43.72
N ALA A 886 -19.79 34.30 -43.08
CA ALA A 886 -19.89 34.38 -41.63
C ALA A 886 -19.90 32.98 -41.01
N ILE A 887 -19.24 32.83 -39.86
CA ILE A 887 -19.20 31.57 -39.11
C ILE A 887 -19.58 31.76 -37.63
N LYS A 888 -19.78 33.00 -37.15
CA LYS A 888 -20.22 33.26 -35.77
C LYS A 888 -21.45 34.16 -35.71
N ALA A 889 -22.41 33.75 -34.89
CA ALA A 889 -23.62 34.52 -34.57
C ALA A 889 -23.80 34.57 -33.06
N PHE A 890 -24.00 35.78 -32.54
CA PHE A 890 -24.25 36.02 -31.13
C PHE A 890 -25.58 36.77 -30.97
N GLY A 891 -26.44 36.24 -30.11
CA GLY A 891 -27.73 36.80 -29.71
C GLY A 891 -27.59 37.97 -28.75
N ASN A 892 -28.65 38.20 -27.97
CA ASN A 892 -28.75 39.14 -26.86
C ASN A 892 -29.59 38.52 -25.73
N ASP A 893 -29.78 39.22 -24.61
CA ASP A 893 -30.54 38.69 -23.45
C ASP A 893 -32.07 38.55 -23.68
N GLY A 894 -32.54 38.65 -24.93
CA GLY A 894 -33.94 38.52 -25.30
C GLY A 894 -34.18 37.25 -26.11
N LYS A 895 -35.45 36.87 -26.31
CA LYS A 895 -35.80 35.70 -27.14
C LYS A 895 -35.30 35.88 -28.58
N ASN A 896 -34.40 35.01 -29.01
CA ASN A 896 -33.75 35.06 -30.31
C ASN A 896 -34.10 33.87 -31.22
N VAL A 897 -34.04 34.10 -32.53
CA VAL A 897 -34.02 33.05 -33.54
C VAL A 897 -32.72 33.19 -34.34
N ILE A 898 -31.80 32.25 -34.14
CA ILE A 898 -30.48 32.29 -34.76
C ILE A 898 -30.38 31.15 -35.74
N VAL A 899 -30.13 31.49 -37.01
CA VAL A 899 -30.01 30.54 -38.10
C VAL A 899 -28.65 30.71 -38.79
N GLY A 900 -27.86 29.65 -38.76
CA GLY A 900 -26.60 29.56 -39.48
C GLY A 900 -26.79 29.35 -40.99
N ASN A 901 -25.67 29.12 -41.67
CA ASN A 901 -25.56 28.93 -43.09
C ASN A 901 -25.12 27.50 -43.42
N ALA A 902 -24.25 27.30 -44.42
CA ALA A 902 -23.80 25.98 -44.86
C ALA A 902 -22.36 25.66 -44.40
N PHE A 903 -21.80 26.48 -43.52
CA PHE A 903 -20.51 26.29 -42.89
C PHE A 903 -20.71 25.86 -41.44
N ASP A 904 -19.67 25.25 -40.86
CA ASP A 904 -19.57 25.00 -39.42
C ASP A 904 -19.67 26.32 -38.65
N ASN A 905 -20.82 26.56 -38.03
CA ASN A 905 -21.19 27.81 -37.37
C ASN A 905 -21.15 27.69 -35.85
N LEU A 906 -20.80 28.80 -35.20
CA LEU A 906 -20.82 28.96 -33.76
C LEU A 906 -21.94 29.94 -33.40
N LEU A 907 -22.99 29.44 -32.74
CA LEU A 907 -24.22 30.17 -32.40
C LEU A 907 -24.34 30.32 -30.88
N TYR A 908 -24.58 31.54 -30.39
CA TYR A 908 -24.85 31.84 -28.98
C TYR A 908 -26.19 32.57 -28.83
N GLY A 909 -27.12 32.06 -28.02
CA GLY A 909 -28.38 32.73 -27.64
C GLY A 909 -28.18 33.77 -26.54
N PHE A 910 -27.45 33.39 -25.48
CA PHE A 910 -27.21 34.09 -24.21
C PHE A 910 -28.33 33.95 -23.20
N GLY A 911 -29.43 34.69 -23.33
CA GLY A 911 -30.51 34.63 -22.37
C GLY A 911 -31.84 34.87 -23.07
N GLY A 912 -32.91 34.22 -22.60
CA GLY A 912 -34.17 34.18 -23.34
C GLY A 912 -34.57 32.74 -23.64
N ASN A 913 -35.67 32.56 -24.38
CA ASN A 913 -36.10 31.23 -24.82
C ASN A 913 -35.87 31.15 -26.33
N ASP A 914 -34.69 30.71 -26.71
CA ASP A 914 -34.09 30.89 -28.01
C ASP A 914 -34.32 29.68 -28.92
N VAL A 915 -34.24 29.93 -30.23
CA VAL A 915 -34.28 28.90 -31.26
C VAL A 915 -32.99 28.95 -32.06
N LEU A 916 -32.15 27.93 -31.90
CA LEU A 916 -30.87 27.83 -32.57
C LEU A 916 -30.92 26.75 -33.66
N LYS A 917 -30.55 27.14 -34.87
CA LYS A 917 -30.48 26.27 -36.04
C LYS A 917 -29.15 26.46 -36.75
N GLY A 918 -28.25 25.48 -36.64
CA GLY A 918 -26.95 25.45 -37.30
C GLY A 918 -27.04 25.56 -38.83
N GLY A 919 -27.89 24.72 -39.45
CA GLY A 919 -28.12 24.78 -40.88
C GLY A 919 -27.53 23.57 -41.58
N ALA A 920 -26.38 23.70 -42.22
CA ALA A 920 -25.63 22.54 -42.70
C ALA A 920 -24.16 22.75 -42.36
N GLY A 921 -23.43 21.69 -42.04
CA GLY A 921 -22.09 21.80 -41.47
C GLY A 921 -22.07 21.16 -40.08
N ALA A 922 -20.91 21.16 -39.45
CA ALA A 922 -20.76 20.72 -38.07
C ALA A 922 -20.89 21.94 -37.14
N ASP A 923 -22.10 22.22 -36.69
CA ASP A 923 -22.41 23.46 -35.97
C ASP A 923 -22.21 23.31 -34.45
N THR A 924 -21.99 24.41 -33.74
CA THR A 924 -21.94 24.44 -32.28
C THR A 924 -22.91 25.50 -31.76
N MET A 925 -23.85 25.09 -30.92
CA MET A 925 -24.97 25.90 -30.45
C MET A 925 -24.97 25.97 -28.92
N TYR A 926 -24.98 27.20 -28.40
CA TYR A 926 -25.09 27.52 -26.97
C TYR A 926 -26.36 28.37 -26.79
N GLY A 927 -27.36 27.86 -26.08
CA GLY A 927 -28.60 28.60 -25.81
C GLY A 927 -28.39 29.60 -24.70
N GLY A 928 -27.92 29.12 -23.55
CA GLY A 928 -27.71 29.95 -22.36
C GLY A 928 -28.95 29.93 -21.47
N ALA A 929 -29.23 31.03 -20.77
CA ALA A 929 -30.28 31.05 -19.75
C ALA A 929 -31.69 31.16 -20.35
N GLY A 930 -32.52 30.14 -20.15
CA GLY A 930 -33.95 30.08 -20.44
C GLY A 930 -34.31 28.73 -21.06
N ASN A 931 -35.52 28.59 -21.58
CA ASN A 931 -35.94 27.32 -22.19
C ASN A 931 -35.73 27.37 -23.70
N ASP A 932 -34.66 26.75 -24.15
CA ASP A 932 -34.12 26.86 -25.49
C ASP A 932 -34.48 25.65 -26.37
N SER A 933 -34.39 25.85 -27.68
CA SER A 933 -34.73 24.85 -28.68
C SER A 933 -33.67 24.76 -29.77
N TYR A 934 -33.10 23.57 -29.91
CA TYR A 934 -32.04 23.26 -30.86
C TYR A 934 -32.56 22.42 -32.01
N LEU A 935 -32.16 22.75 -33.23
CA LEU A 935 -32.35 21.88 -34.39
C LEU A 935 -31.02 21.25 -34.78
N VAL A 936 -30.95 19.93 -34.70
CA VAL A 936 -29.78 19.13 -35.08
C VAL A 936 -30.09 18.33 -36.35
N ASP A 937 -29.26 18.51 -37.38
CA ASP A 937 -29.41 17.82 -38.66
C ASP A 937 -28.10 17.29 -39.27
N ASP A 938 -26.94 17.59 -38.68
CA ASP A 938 -25.66 16.99 -39.00
C ASP A 938 -25.05 16.26 -37.79
N ILE A 939 -24.33 15.16 -38.03
CA ILE A 939 -23.68 14.38 -36.97
C ILE A 939 -22.53 15.14 -36.30
N GLY A 940 -22.02 16.18 -36.96
CA GLY A 940 -21.03 17.10 -36.42
C GLY A 940 -21.61 18.16 -35.48
N ASP A 941 -22.93 18.32 -35.41
CA ASP A 941 -23.57 19.33 -34.58
C ASP A 941 -23.37 19.05 -33.08
N LYS A 942 -23.10 20.12 -32.34
CA LYS A 942 -22.91 20.10 -30.89
C LYS A 942 -23.87 21.09 -30.24
N VAL A 943 -24.66 20.60 -29.30
CA VAL A 943 -25.45 21.43 -28.38
C VAL A 943 -24.72 21.46 -27.05
N ILE A 944 -24.53 22.66 -26.50
CA ILE A 944 -23.82 22.86 -25.23
C ILE A 944 -24.72 23.66 -24.30
N GLU A 945 -25.02 23.07 -23.15
CA GLU A 945 -25.80 23.69 -22.07
C GLU A 945 -25.04 23.72 -20.75
N LEU A 946 -25.36 24.74 -19.96
CA LEU A 946 -24.86 24.92 -18.59
C LEU A 946 -25.91 24.47 -17.57
N LEU A 947 -25.47 24.21 -16.34
CA LEU A 947 -26.33 23.76 -15.25
C LEU A 947 -27.33 24.84 -14.82
N ASP A 948 -28.59 24.44 -14.57
CA ASP A 948 -29.69 25.28 -14.03
C ASP A 948 -30.17 26.44 -14.94
N ASP A 949 -29.84 26.41 -16.24
CA ASP A 949 -30.20 27.47 -17.16
C ASP A 949 -31.60 27.32 -17.79
N GLY A 950 -32.23 26.15 -17.77
CA GLY A 950 -33.44 25.94 -18.56
C GLY A 950 -34.17 24.62 -18.37
N ILE A 951 -35.22 24.43 -19.18
CA ILE A 951 -35.68 23.10 -19.61
C ILE A 951 -35.62 23.11 -21.12
N ASP A 952 -34.66 22.39 -21.66
CA ASP A 952 -34.18 22.59 -23.02
C ASP A 952 -34.56 21.43 -23.92
N THR A 953 -34.76 21.72 -25.20
CA THR A 953 -35.27 20.74 -26.18
C THR A 953 -34.37 20.62 -27.38
N VAL A 954 -33.88 19.41 -27.64
CA VAL A 954 -33.24 19.05 -28.90
C VAL A 954 -34.25 18.39 -29.83
N SER A 955 -34.46 18.99 -31.01
CA SER A 955 -35.17 18.38 -32.13
C SER A 955 -34.15 17.85 -33.13
N SER A 956 -33.91 16.54 -33.17
CA SER A 956 -32.90 15.94 -34.03
C SER A 956 -33.53 15.23 -35.23
N SER A 957 -32.98 15.42 -36.43
CA SER A 957 -33.37 14.66 -37.63
C SER A 957 -32.50 13.42 -37.91
N ILE A 958 -31.50 13.21 -37.06
CA ILE A 958 -30.53 12.11 -37.04
C ILE A 958 -30.55 11.42 -35.66
N ASP A 959 -29.89 10.26 -35.55
CA ASP A 959 -29.71 9.61 -34.25
C ASP A 959 -28.94 10.54 -33.30
N TYR A 960 -29.39 10.65 -32.04
CA TYR A 960 -28.89 11.67 -31.11
C TYR A 960 -28.79 11.17 -29.67
N LEU A 961 -27.74 11.62 -28.99
CA LEU A 961 -27.49 11.43 -27.57
C LEU A 961 -27.55 12.82 -26.90
N LEU A 962 -28.42 12.99 -25.90
CA LEU A 962 -28.46 14.23 -25.14
C LEU A 962 -27.12 14.44 -24.39
N GLY A 963 -26.53 15.61 -24.57
CA GLY A 963 -25.43 16.07 -23.71
C GLY A 963 -25.92 16.37 -22.29
N ALA A 964 -24.99 16.65 -21.37
CA ALA A 964 -25.34 17.07 -20.01
C ALA A 964 -26.26 18.31 -20.00
N HIS A 965 -27.12 18.41 -18.98
CA HIS A 965 -28.04 19.54 -18.76
C HIS A 965 -29.16 19.70 -19.80
N LEU A 966 -29.35 18.73 -20.71
CA LEU A 966 -30.48 18.73 -21.65
C LEU A 966 -31.56 17.76 -21.18
N GLU A 967 -32.83 18.18 -21.12
CA GLU A 967 -33.91 17.35 -20.60
C GLU A 967 -34.77 16.69 -21.68
N ASN A 968 -34.99 17.34 -22.83
CA ASN A 968 -35.97 16.86 -23.81
C ASN A 968 -35.31 16.53 -25.16
N LEU A 969 -35.63 15.34 -25.66
CA LEU A 969 -35.26 14.91 -27.01
C LEU A 969 -36.52 14.62 -27.83
N THR A 970 -36.64 15.25 -28.98
CA THR A 970 -37.64 14.90 -30.01
C THR A 970 -36.93 14.42 -31.27
N LEU A 971 -37.15 13.17 -31.64
CA LEU A 971 -36.69 12.64 -32.90
C LEU A 971 -37.62 13.08 -34.04
N THR A 972 -37.02 13.45 -35.16
CA THR A 972 -37.68 13.87 -36.39
C THR A 972 -36.99 13.23 -37.59
N GLY A 973 -37.50 13.46 -38.80
CA GLY A 973 -36.79 13.08 -40.01
C GLY A 973 -36.47 11.59 -40.10
N GLY A 974 -35.19 11.25 -40.26
CA GLY A 974 -34.71 9.88 -40.46
C GLY A 974 -34.15 9.21 -39.19
N ALA A 975 -34.16 9.91 -38.06
CA ALA A 975 -33.65 9.42 -36.79
C ALA A 975 -34.39 8.16 -36.32
N ARG A 976 -33.66 7.24 -35.72
CA ARG A 976 -34.15 5.97 -35.18
C ARG A 976 -33.68 5.69 -33.77
N VAL A 977 -32.61 6.34 -33.32
CA VAL A 977 -32.05 6.14 -31.98
C VAL A 977 -32.01 7.48 -31.25
N GLY A 978 -32.59 7.50 -30.05
CA GLY A 978 -32.52 8.63 -29.13
C GLY A 978 -32.08 8.13 -27.77
N THR A 979 -31.05 8.75 -27.20
CA THR A 979 -30.53 8.39 -25.88
C THR A 979 -30.53 9.63 -24.98
N GLY A 980 -31.04 9.50 -23.77
CA GLY A 980 -31.02 10.51 -22.72
C GLY A 980 -29.66 10.58 -22.01
N ASN A 981 -29.67 11.17 -20.83
CA ASN A 981 -28.53 11.37 -19.94
C ASN A 981 -28.92 10.96 -18.50
N ASP A 982 -28.28 11.51 -17.47
CA ASP A 982 -28.56 11.14 -16.07
C ASP A 982 -29.68 12.00 -15.42
N LEU A 983 -30.38 12.81 -16.21
CA LEU A 983 -31.49 13.66 -15.75
C LEU A 983 -32.83 12.98 -16.00
N ASN A 984 -33.90 13.53 -15.42
CA ASN A 984 -35.26 13.12 -15.76
C ASN A 984 -35.62 13.60 -17.17
N ASN A 985 -35.42 12.76 -18.18
CA ASN A 985 -35.58 13.13 -19.56
C ASN A 985 -37.00 12.86 -20.10
N ALA A 986 -37.40 13.64 -21.10
CA ALA A 986 -38.58 13.34 -21.93
C ALA A 986 -38.16 13.04 -23.37
N LEU A 987 -38.26 11.77 -23.75
CA LEU A 987 -37.86 11.26 -25.06
C LEU A 987 -39.13 10.99 -25.89
N LEU A 988 -39.24 11.70 -27.01
CA LEU A 988 -40.32 11.54 -27.99
C LEU A 988 -39.74 11.06 -29.32
N GLY A 989 -40.16 9.87 -29.74
CA GLY A 989 -39.88 9.29 -31.03
C GLY A 989 -40.69 9.91 -32.18
N ASN A 990 -40.37 9.49 -33.39
CA ASN A 990 -41.10 9.82 -34.62
C ASN A 990 -42.02 8.67 -35.06
N ASP A 991 -42.58 8.73 -36.27
CA ASP A 991 -43.48 7.68 -36.78
C ASP A 991 -42.73 6.40 -37.26
N LEU A 992 -41.41 6.29 -37.06
CA LEU A 992 -40.60 5.12 -37.41
C LEU A 992 -40.39 4.20 -36.20
N ASP A 993 -39.98 2.96 -36.43
CA ASP A 993 -39.50 2.06 -35.37
C ASP A 993 -38.23 2.65 -34.72
N ASN A 994 -38.37 3.18 -33.51
CA ASN A 994 -37.34 3.87 -32.74
C ASN A 994 -36.78 2.99 -31.61
N THR A 995 -35.55 3.27 -31.21
CA THR A 995 -34.97 2.81 -29.94
C THR A 995 -34.70 4.03 -29.09
N LEU A 996 -35.46 4.16 -28.01
CA LEU A 996 -35.31 5.21 -27.02
C LEU A 996 -34.71 4.62 -25.75
N ASP A 997 -33.63 5.23 -25.27
CA ASP A 997 -32.90 4.82 -24.07
C ASP A 997 -32.84 6.01 -23.11
N GLY A 998 -33.50 5.92 -21.96
CA GLY A 998 -33.64 7.00 -20.99
C GLY A 998 -32.31 7.33 -20.32
N GLY A 999 -31.62 6.30 -19.83
CA GLY A 999 -30.36 6.43 -19.11
C GLY A 999 -30.57 6.28 -17.61
N ALA A 1000 -30.20 7.31 -16.85
CA ALA A 1000 -30.49 7.37 -15.42
C ALA A 1000 -31.42 8.54 -15.15
N GLY A 1001 -32.26 8.44 -14.12
CA GLY A 1001 -33.29 9.43 -13.83
C GLY A 1001 -34.68 8.85 -14.04
N ASN A 1002 -35.70 9.65 -13.72
CA ASN A 1002 -37.10 9.25 -13.86
C ASN A 1002 -37.60 9.70 -15.24
N ASP A 1003 -37.47 8.84 -16.23
CA ASP A 1003 -37.64 9.20 -17.63
C ASP A 1003 -39.05 8.98 -18.14
N ARG A 1004 -39.42 9.75 -19.15
CA ARG A 1004 -40.66 9.58 -19.91
C ARG A 1004 -40.33 9.20 -21.36
N LEU A 1005 -40.66 7.97 -21.72
CA LEU A 1005 -40.40 7.43 -23.06
C LEU A 1005 -41.71 7.22 -23.84
N ASP A 1006 -41.81 7.89 -24.99
CA ASP A 1006 -42.88 7.74 -25.97
C ASP A 1006 -42.28 7.51 -27.35
N GLY A 1007 -42.34 6.27 -27.85
CA GLY A 1007 -41.78 5.89 -29.15
C GLY A 1007 -42.50 6.52 -30.34
N GLY A 1008 -43.71 7.06 -30.15
CA GLY A 1008 -44.61 7.41 -31.25
C GLY A 1008 -45.34 6.18 -31.77
N LYS A 1009 -45.73 6.19 -33.06
CA LYS A 1009 -46.59 5.14 -33.64
C LYS A 1009 -45.84 3.88 -34.08
N GLY A 1010 -44.51 3.88 -34.00
CA GLY A 1010 -43.63 2.83 -34.53
C GLY A 1010 -43.81 1.50 -33.79
N ALA A 1011 -43.05 0.47 -34.16
CA ALA A 1011 -42.83 -0.67 -33.28
C ALA A 1011 -41.53 -0.43 -32.53
N ASP A 1012 -41.63 0.13 -31.33
CA ASP A 1012 -40.52 0.83 -30.69
C ASP A 1012 -39.85 -0.01 -29.59
N ARG A 1013 -38.60 0.29 -29.30
CA ARG A 1013 -37.86 -0.26 -28.16
C ARG A 1013 -37.68 0.86 -27.15
N LEU A 1014 -38.27 0.72 -25.97
CA LEU A 1014 -38.21 1.71 -24.91
C LEU A 1014 -37.42 1.11 -23.74
N ILE A 1015 -36.28 1.71 -23.42
CA ILE A 1015 -35.34 1.27 -22.37
C ILE A 1015 -35.26 2.43 -21.37
N GLY A 1016 -35.71 2.28 -20.12
CA GLY A 1016 -35.59 3.39 -19.15
C GLY A 1016 -34.21 3.46 -18.55
N GLY A 1017 -33.78 2.37 -17.92
CA GLY A 1017 -32.48 2.28 -17.27
C GLY A 1017 -32.62 2.26 -15.76
N THR A 1018 -32.12 3.28 -15.06
CA THR A 1018 -32.26 3.39 -13.59
C THR A 1018 -33.07 4.61 -13.21
N GLY A 1019 -34.01 4.47 -12.28
CA GLY A 1019 -34.95 5.50 -11.86
C GLY A 1019 -36.39 4.98 -11.95
N ASP A 1020 -37.36 5.81 -11.57
CA ASP A 1020 -38.78 5.48 -11.68
C ASP A 1020 -39.31 5.94 -13.06
N ASP A 1021 -39.37 5.02 -14.02
CA ASP A 1021 -39.61 5.35 -15.43
C ASP A 1021 -41.07 5.23 -15.86
N TYR A 1022 -41.43 5.99 -16.90
CA TYR A 1022 -42.78 6.06 -17.46
C TYR A 1022 -42.80 5.78 -18.96
N TYR A 1023 -43.37 4.65 -19.34
CA TYR A 1023 -43.49 4.20 -20.73
C TYR A 1023 -44.88 4.44 -21.30
N ILE A 1024 -44.93 4.92 -22.54
CA ILE A 1024 -46.14 4.95 -23.35
C ILE A 1024 -46.06 3.85 -24.40
N VAL A 1025 -46.99 2.90 -24.32
CA VAL A 1025 -47.12 1.81 -25.30
C VAL A 1025 -48.40 2.02 -26.09
N ASP A 1026 -48.28 2.38 -27.36
CA ASP A 1026 -49.43 2.61 -28.24
C ASP A 1026 -49.49 1.66 -29.44
N ASN A 1027 -48.43 0.89 -29.65
CA ASN A 1027 -48.32 -0.14 -30.67
C ASN A 1027 -48.05 -1.50 -30.02
N ALA A 1028 -48.72 -2.55 -30.51
CA ALA A 1028 -48.52 -3.91 -30.01
C ALA A 1028 -47.13 -4.48 -30.33
N GLY A 1029 -46.36 -3.80 -31.19
CA GLY A 1029 -44.96 -4.09 -31.48
C GLY A 1029 -43.97 -3.47 -30.51
N ASP A 1030 -44.41 -2.58 -29.61
CA ASP A 1030 -43.52 -1.91 -28.66
C ASP A 1030 -42.96 -2.90 -27.64
N VAL A 1031 -41.69 -2.71 -27.28
CA VAL A 1031 -40.95 -3.52 -26.32
C VAL A 1031 -40.34 -2.63 -25.26
N VAL A 1032 -40.85 -2.75 -24.04
CA VAL A 1032 -40.26 -2.14 -22.84
C VAL A 1032 -39.15 -3.05 -22.29
N ILE A 1033 -38.03 -2.47 -21.83
CA ILE A 1033 -36.85 -3.19 -21.34
C ILE A 1033 -36.36 -2.54 -20.03
N GLU A 1034 -36.50 -3.28 -18.92
CA GLU A 1034 -36.11 -2.82 -17.58
C GLU A 1034 -34.96 -3.62 -16.95
N LEU A 1035 -34.15 -2.94 -16.16
CA LEU A 1035 -33.12 -3.53 -15.30
C LEU A 1035 -33.69 -4.01 -13.97
N ALA A 1036 -33.06 -5.03 -13.37
CA ALA A 1036 -33.46 -5.49 -12.06
C ALA A 1036 -33.08 -4.47 -10.98
N GLY A 1037 -34.06 -3.91 -10.26
CA GLY A 1037 -33.83 -2.88 -9.25
C GLY A 1037 -33.60 -1.48 -9.83
N GLY A 1038 -34.08 -1.21 -11.06
CA GLY A 1038 -34.01 0.09 -11.72
C GLY A 1038 -34.82 1.17 -11.01
N GLY A 1039 -36.04 0.86 -10.56
CA GLY A 1039 -36.87 1.76 -9.75
C GLY A 1039 -38.26 1.18 -9.58
N HIS A 1040 -39.28 2.03 -9.58
CA HIS A 1040 -40.69 1.65 -9.67
C HIS A 1040 -41.29 2.13 -11.00
N ASP A 1041 -41.41 1.21 -11.94
CA ASP A 1041 -41.65 1.53 -13.33
C ASP A 1041 -43.13 1.38 -13.73
N ILE A 1042 -43.60 2.30 -14.57
CA ILE A 1042 -45.00 2.38 -15.00
C ILE A 1042 -45.11 2.29 -16.51
N VAL A 1043 -45.79 1.24 -16.99
CA VAL A 1043 -46.23 1.14 -18.37
C VAL A 1043 -47.68 1.60 -18.50
N LEU A 1044 -47.91 2.66 -19.28
CA LEU A 1044 -49.24 3.06 -19.75
C LEU A 1044 -49.46 2.50 -21.16
N SER A 1045 -50.31 1.48 -21.28
CA SER A 1045 -50.57 0.84 -22.58
C SER A 1045 -51.98 1.13 -23.10
N SER A 1046 -52.09 1.61 -24.34
CA SER A 1046 -53.37 1.80 -25.03
C SER A 1046 -53.80 0.61 -25.90
N VAL A 1047 -52.98 -0.46 -25.92
CA VAL A 1047 -53.17 -1.73 -26.62
C VAL A 1047 -53.11 -2.91 -25.65
N ASP A 1048 -53.45 -4.12 -26.13
CA ASP A 1048 -53.25 -5.32 -25.32
C ASP A 1048 -51.76 -5.55 -25.07
N TYR A 1049 -51.36 -5.74 -23.81
CA TYR A 1049 -49.94 -5.78 -23.43
C TYR A 1049 -49.62 -6.85 -22.38
N THR A 1050 -48.41 -7.40 -22.49
CA THR A 1050 -47.82 -8.29 -21.49
C THR A 1050 -46.59 -7.58 -20.93
N ALA A 1051 -46.62 -7.24 -19.65
CA ALA A 1051 -45.51 -6.56 -19.01
C ALA A 1051 -44.24 -7.43 -19.06
N PRO A 1052 -43.09 -6.88 -19.45
CA PRO A 1052 -41.81 -7.58 -19.33
C PRO A 1052 -41.43 -7.74 -17.85
N THR A 1053 -40.42 -8.55 -17.56
CA THR A 1053 -39.88 -8.68 -16.21
C THR A 1053 -39.34 -7.35 -15.69
N ASN A 1054 -39.46 -7.13 -14.38
CA ASN A 1054 -39.00 -5.94 -13.65
C ASN A 1054 -39.86 -4.67 -13.84
N VAL A 1055 -41.05 -4.76 -14.43
CA VAL A 1055 -42.00 -3.64 -14.46
C VAL A 1055 -42.97 -3.77 -13.30
N GLU A 1056 -43.01 -2.81 -12.38
CA GLU A 1056 -43.85 -2.90 -11.17
C GLU A 1056 -45.32 -2.60 -11.44
N GLN A 1057 -45.63 -1.77 -12.45
CA GLN A 1057 -47.01 -1.35 -12.73
C GLN A 1057 -47.36 -1.33 -14.23
N LEU A 1058 -48.45 -2.02 -14.58
CA LEU A 1058 -49.10 -1.92 -15.89
C LEU A 1058 -50.48 -1.26 -15.73
N VAL A 1059 -50.70 -0.19 -16.50
CA VAL A 1059 -51.97 0.54 -16.57
C VAL A 1059 -52.51 0.45 -17.99
N LEU A 1060 -53.67 -0.16 -18.16
CA LEU A 1060 -54.38 -0.19 -19.43
C LEU A 1060 -55.13 1.13 -19.65
N ALA A 1061 -55.14 1.59 -20.89
CA ALA A 1061 -55.84 2.79 -21.35
C ALA A 1061 -56.46 2.54 -22.74
N GLY A 1062 -57.22 3.52 -23.24
CA GLY A 1062 -57.70 3.50 -24.62
C GLY A 1062 -58.49 2.24 -25.00
N ALA A 1063 -58.01 1.53 -26.03
CA ALA A 1063 -58.68 0.39 -26.63
C ALA A 1063 -58.21 -0.97 -26.06
N ALA A 1064 -57.25 -0.98 -25.14
CA ALA A 1064 -56.73 -2.19 -24.51
C ALA A 1064 -57.84 -2.98 -23.82
N THR A 1065 -57.86 -4.29 -24.02
CA THR A 1065 -58.80 -5.24 -23.41
C THR A 1065 -58.09 -6.34 -22.64
N ARG A 1066 -56.77 -6.48 -22.76
CA ARG A 1066 -56.00 -7.55 -22.10
C ARG A 1066 -54.69 -7.02 -21.52
N GLY A 1067 -54.43 -7.38 -20.26
CA GLY A 1067 -53.20 -7.10 -19.54
C GLY A 1067 -52.68 -8.35 -18.86
N VAL A 1068 -51.39 -8.63 -19.02
CA VAL A 1068 -50.73 -9.78 -18.39
C VAL A 1068 -49.49 -9.28 -17.65
N ALA A 1069 -49.40 -9.58 -16.36
CA ALA A 1069 -48.24 -9.29 -15.54
C ALA A 1069 -47.14 -10.36 -15.70
N HIS A 1070 -45.93 -10.03 -15.27
CA HIS A 1070 -44.78 -10.95 -15.27
C HIS A 1070 -44.76 -11.81 -13.98
N ASP A 1071 -43.75 -12.67 -13.82
CA ASP A 1071 -43.66 -13.65 -12.72
C ASP A 1071 -43.24 -13.07 -11.35
N GLY A 1072 -43.40 -11.76 -11.13
CA GLY A 1072 -43.09 -11.06 -9.88
C GLY A 1072 -44.28 -10.20 -9.47
N GLY A 1073 -44.38 -9.83 -8.18
CA GLY A 1073 -45.56 -9.12 -7.68
C GLY A 1073 -45.76 -7.74 -8.33
N MET A 1074 -46.85 -7.58 -9.09
CA MET A 1074 -47.16 -6.40 -9.89
C MET A 1074 -48.44 -5.68 -9.46
N ARG A 1075 -48.55 -4.40 -9.85
CA ARG A 1075 -49.81 -3.65 -9.88
C ARG A 1075 -50.37 -3.65 -11.31
N LEU A 1076 -51.51 -4.30 -11.51
CA LEU A 1076 -52.17 -4.36 -12.82
C LEU A 1076 -53.53 -3.64 -12.75
N TYR A 1077 -53.65 -2.53 -13.48
CA TYR A 1077 -54.86 -1.71 -13.53
C TYR A 1077 -55.49 -1.75 -14.91
N GLY A 1078 -56.75 -2.19 -14.98
CA GLY A 1078 -57.58 -2.11 -16.17
C GLY A 1078 -58.14 -0.71 -16.41
N ASN A 1079 -58.92 -0.60 -17.49
CA ASN A 1079 -59.58 0.62 -17.94
C ASN A 1079 -61.11 0.52 -17.77
N ASP A 1080 -61.87 1.28 -18.57
CA ASP A 1080 -63.35 1.26 -18.53
C ASP A 1080 -63.97 0.19 -19.45
N ASN A 1081 -63.15 -0.61 -20.13
CA ASN A 1081 -63.61 -1.75 -20.95
C ASN A 1081 -63.62 -3.03 -20.11
N GLY A 1082 -64.43 -4.02 -20.50
CA GLY A 1082 -64.30 -5.37 -19.92
C GLY A 1082 -62.94 -5.97 -20.25
N ASN A 1083 -62.09 -6.13 -19.24
CA ASN A 1083 -60.69 -6.51 -19.38
C ASN A 1083 -60.43 -7.97 -18.99
N TRP A 1084 -59.45 -8.58 -19.65
CA TRP A 1084 -58.85 -9.86 -19.25
C TRP A 1084 -57.49 -9.59 -18.59
N LEU A 1085 -57.44 -9.71 -17.26
CA LEU A 1085 -56.27 -9.40 -16.44
C LEU A 1085 -55.69 -10.68 -15.81
N THR A 1086 -54.39 -10.92 -15.95
CA THR A 1086 -53.69 -12.10 -15.39
C THR A 1086 -52.44 -11.66 -14.61
N GLY A 1087 -52.32 -12.02 -13.33
CA GLY A 1087 -51.22 -11.63 -12.44
C GLY A 1087 -49.93 -12.46 -12.61
N GLY A 1088 -50.05 -13.77 -12.85
CA GLY A 1088 -48.87 -14.61 -13.14
C GLY A 1088 -48.34 -15.31 -11.89
N LEU A 1089 -47.06 -15.15 -11.58
CA LEU A 1089 -46.46 -15.59 -10.31
C LEU A 1089 -46.18 -14.37 -9.44
N GLY A 1090 -46.24 -14.50 -8.11
CA GLY A 1090 -45.99 -13.39 -7.19
C GLY A 1090 -47.25 -12.95 -6.46
N GLY A 1091 -47.15 -11.97 -5.55
CA GLY A 1091 -48.32 -11.42 -4.87
C GLY A 1091 -48.76 -10.14 -5.56
N ASP A 1092 -49.81 -10.22 -6.37
CA ASP A 1092 -50.23 -9.16 -7.27
C ASP A 1092 -51.35 -8.28 -6.69
N ILE A 1093 -51.45 -7.05 -7.16
CA ILE A 1093 -52.61 -6.16 -6.93
C ILE A 1093 -53.27 -5.89 -8.27
N ILE A 1094 -54.41 -6.54 -8.52
CA ILE A 1094 -55.14 -6.43 -9.79
C ILE A 1094 -56.44 -5.66 -9.58
N LYS A 1095 -56.67 -4.63 -10.39
CA LYS A 1095 -57.92 -3.84 -10.40
C LYS A 1095 -58.53 -3.85 -11.79
N GLY A 1096 -59.73 -4.41 -11.93
CA GLY A 1096 -60.49 -4.50 -13.19
C GLY A 1096 -60.86 -3.12 -13.73
N GLY A 1097 -61.54 -2.32 -12.92
CA GLY A 1097 -61.94 -0.96 -13.29
C GLY A 1097 -63.44 -0.86 -13.48
N SER A 1098 -63.89 -0.39 -14.64
CA SER A 1098 -65.30 -0.49 -15.04
C SER A 1098 -65.41 -1.47 -16.20
N GLY A 1099 -66.58 -2.11 -16.36
CA GLY A 1099 -66.78 -3.11 -17.39
C GLY A 1099 -66.91 -4.50 -16.77
N ASP A 1100 -67.28 -5.50 -17.58
CA ASP A 1100 -67.38 -6.87 -17.09
C ASP A 1100 -66.00 -7.54 -17.21
N ASP A 1101 -65.24 -7.53 -16.11
CA ASP A 1101 -63.84 -7.93 -16.11
C ASP A 1101 -63.66 -9.43 -15.85
N ARG A 1102 -62.56 -10.00 -16.32
CA ARG A 1102 -62.10 -11.35 -15.99
C ARG A 1102 -60.72 -11.26 -15.36
N ILE A 1103 -60.62 -11.60 -14.09
CA ILE A 1103 -59.41 -11.43 -13.29
C ILE A 1103 -58.89 -12.81 -12.84
N ILE A 1104 -57.62 -13.07 -13.15
CA ILE A 1104 -56.88 -14.27 -12.75
C ILE A 1104 -55.68 -13.80 -11.94
N GLY A 1105 -55.66 -14.06 -10.63
CA GLY A 1105 -54.50 -13.75 -9.79
C GLY A 1105 -53.27 -14.52 -10.26
N GLY A 1106 -53.34 -15.84 -10.19
CA GLY A 1106 -52.23 -16.70 -10.57
C GLY A 1106 -51.67 -17.33 -9.31
N ALA A 1107 -50.37 -17.58 -9.25
CA ALA A 1107 -49.73 -18.21 -8.08
C ALA A 1107 -49.08 -17.17 -7.16
N GLY A 1108 -49.55 -17.08 -5.93
CA GLY A 1108 -48.96 -16.26 -4.88
C GLY A 1108 -50.02 -15.85 -3.87
N ASN A 1109 -49.96 -14.62 -3.36
CA ASN A 1109 -51.02 -14.15 -2.46
C ASN A 1109 -51.55 -12.83 -3.03
N ASP A 1110 -52.59 -12.93 -3.84
CA ASP A 1110 -53.03 -11.81 -4.66
C ASP A 1110 -54.14 -11.00 -4.00
N THR A 1111 -54.21 -9.71 -4.34
CA THR A 1111 -55.31 -8.81 -4.00
C THR A 1111 -56.04 -8.41 -5.27
N LEU A 1112 -57.30 -8.82 -5.37
CA LEU A 1112 -58.12 -8.66 -6.56
C LEU A 1112 -59.29 -7.70 -6.28
N ILE A 1113 -59.52 -6.78 -7.19
CA ILE A 1113 -60.61 -5.78 -7.12
C ILE A 1113 -61.31 -5.78 -8.48
N GLY A 1114 -62.59 -6.13 -8.52
CA GLY A 1114 -63.38 -6.17 -9.76
C GLY A 1114 -63.72 -4.77 -10.23
N GLY A 1115 -64.25 -3.95 -9.32
CA GLY A 1115 -64.74 -2.62 -9.61
C GLY A 1115 -66.20 -2.61 -10.02
N ARG A 1116 -66.54 -1.91 -11.10
CA ARG A 1116 -67.93 -1.78 -11.57
C ARG A 1116 -68.19 -2.71 -12.75
N GLY A 1117 -68.88 -3.80 -12.52
CA GLY A 1117 -69.24 -4.71 -13.59
C GLY A 1117 -70.05 -5.89 -13.11
N ALA A 1118 -70.21 -6.87 -13.98
CA ALA A 1118 -70.40 -8.26 -13.61
C ALA A 1118 -69.07 -9.00 -13.82
N ASP A 1119 -68.24 -9.03 -12.77
CA ASP A 1119 -66.86 -9.45 -12.89
C ASP A 1119 -66.68 -10.95 -12.65
N THR A 1120 -65.71 -11.57 -13.29
CA THR A 1120 -65.40 -13.00 -13.18
C THR A 1120 -64.02 -13.19 -12.59
N PHE A 1121 -63.96 -13.74 -11.38
CA PHE A 1121 -62.70 -14.08 -10.72
C PHE A 1121 -62.39 -15.58 -10.91
N VAL A 1122 -61.21 -15.89 -11.44
CA VAL A 1122 -60.80 -17.26 -11.78
C VAL A 1122 -59.80 -17.80 -10.77
N PHE A 1123 -60.05 -18.99 -10.24
CA PHE A 1123 -59.18 -19.66 -9.26
C PHE A 1123 -58.85 -21.09 -9.65
N GLY A 1124 -57.65 -21.53 -9.30
CA GLY A 1124 -57.16 -22.89 -9.54
C GLY A 1124 -56.34 -23.42 -8.36
N THR A 1125 -55.84 -24.66 -8.50
CA THR A 1125 -54.87 -25.23 -7.55
C THR A 1125 -53.49 -24.62 -7.76
N GLY A 1126 -52.76 -24.34 -6.68
CA GLY A 1126 -51.44 -23.70 -6.71
C GLY A 1126 -51.49 -22.17 -6.77
N PHE A 1127 -52.68 -21.57 -6.59
CA PHE A 1127 -52.87 -20.12 -6.66
C PHE A 1127 -52.46 -19.40 -5.37
N GLY A 1128 -52.34 -20.12 -4.24
CA GLY A 1128 -51.90 -19.59 -2.95
C GLY A 1128 -53.04 -18.95 -2.14
N LYS A 1129 -52.82 -17.77 -1.54
CA LYS A 1129 -53.78 -17.16 -0.59
C LYS A 1129 -54.26 -15.78 -1.05
N ASP A 1130 -55.36 -15.77 -1.77
CA ASP A 1130 -55.87 -14.57 -2.43
C ASP A 1130 -56.94 -13.87 -1.60
N VAL A 1131 -57.15 -12.59 -1.91
CA VAL A 1131 -58.17 -11.73 -1.32
C VAL A 1131 -58.93 -11.00 -2.42
N ILE A 1132 -60.26 -11.03 -2.38
CA ILE A 1132 -61.11 -10.14 -3.17
C ILE A 1132 -61.71 -9.08 -2.25
N ASN A 1133 -61.53 -7.81 -2.62
CA ASN A 1133 -61.91 -6.67 -1.77
C ASN A 1133 -63.37 -6.21 -1.94
N ASP A 1134 -64.00 -6.44 -3.09
CA ASP A 1134 -65.26 -5.79 -3.47
C ASP A 1134 -66.29 -6.70 -4.16
N PHE A 1135 -66.21 -8.02 -3.92
CA PHE A 1135 -67.09 -9.00 -4.56
C PHE A 1135 -68.59 -8.70 -4.37
N ASP A 1136 -69.32 -8.44 -5.46
CA ASP A 1136 -70.77 -8.27 -5.50
C ASP A 1136 -71.45 -9.63 -5.79
N VAL A 1137 -72.01 -10.23 -4.75
CA VAL A 1137 -72.73 -11.53 -4.83
C VAL A 1137 -73.90 -11.54 -5.83
N ALA A 1138 -74.45 -10.39 -6.24
CA ALA A 1138 -75.54 -10.33 -7.21
C ALA A 1138 -75.04 -10.29 -8.67
N ARG A 1139 -73.81 -9.86 -8.91
CA ARG A 1139 -73.29 -9.57 -10.26
C ARG A 1139 -72.06 -10.37 -10.62
N ASP A 1140 -71.16 -10.55 -9.69
CA ASP A 1140 -69.87 -11.18 -9.95
C ASP A 1140 -70.01 -12.70 -10.04
N ARG A 1141 -68.99 -13.35 -10.57
CA ARG A 1141 -68.92 -14.78 -10.80
C ARG A 1141 -67.57 -15.31 -10.36
N ILE A 1142 -67.56 -16.57 -9.96
CA ILE A 1142 -66.34 -17.30 -9.64
C ILE A 1142 -66.22 -18.45 -10.64
N GLU A 1143 -65.06 -18.56 -11.26
CA GLU A 1143 -64.73 -19.68 -12.13
C GLU A 1143 -63.62 -20.52 -11.51
N TRP A 1144 -63.84 -21.84 -11.41
CA TRP A 1144 -62.86 -22.77 -10.88
C TRP A 1144 -62.16 -23.52 -12.02
N SER A 1145 -60.94 -23.10 -12.34
CA SER A 1145 -60.13 -23.68 -13.41
C SER A 1145 -59.59 -25.06 -13.02
N GLY A 1146 -59.76 -26.05 -13.89
CA GLY A 1146 -59.15 -27.38 -13.75
C GLY A 1146 -59.80 -28.31 -12.71
N LEU A 1147 -60.89 -27.90 -12.06
CA LEU A 1147 -61.60 -28.72 -11.06
C LEU A 1147 -62.89 -29.31 -11.65
N THR A 1148 -63.18 -30.58 -11.31
CA THR A 1148 -64.53 -31.12 -11.52
C THR A 1148 -65.44 -30.61 -10.40
N PRO A 1149 -66.72 -30.26 -10.68
CA PRO A 1149 -67.53 -29.52 -9.73
C PRO A 1149 -67.70 -30.30 -8.40
N ALA A 1150 -67.41 -29.62 -7.29
CA ALA A 1150 -67.84 -29.95 -5.93
C ALA A 1150 -67.05 -30.96 -5.06
N SER A 1151 -65.92 -31.54 -5.48
CA SER A 1151 -65.14 -32.43 -4.59
C SER A 1151 -63.82 -31.79 -4.10
N GLY A 1152 -63.90 -30.77 -3.24
CA GLY A 1152 -62.70 -30.25 -2.56
C GLY A 1152 -62.81 -28.86 -1.96
N ILE A 1153 -63.77 -28.04 -2.39
CA ILE A 1153 -63.94 -26.66 -1.91
C ILE A 1153 -64.65 -26.65 -0.56
N GLN A 1154 -63.99 -26.10 0.46
CA GLN A 1154 -64.59 -25.88 1.77
C GLN A 1154 -64.76 -24.38 2.00
N THR A 1155 -65.98 -23.93 2.31
CA THR A 1155 -66.26 -22.55 2.69
C THR A 1155 -66.49 -22.44 4.20
N ARG A 1156 -65.97 -21.38 4.81
CA ARG A 1156 -66.18 -21.04 6.23
C ARG A 1156 -66.16 -19.54 6.44
N ASP A 1157 -66.78 -19.09 7.53
CA ASP A 1157 -66.65 -17.72 7.99
C ASP A 1157 -65.42 -17.55 8.89
N VAL A 1158 -64.61 -16.54 8.61
CA VAL A 1158 -63.49 -16.11 9.45
C VAL A 1158 -63.58 -14.59 9.62
N ASN A 1159 -63.82 -14.12 10.85
CA ASN A 1159 -63.88 -12.69 11.20
C ASN A 1159 -64.85 -11.84 10.34
N GLY A 1160 -65.96 -12.42 9.88
CA GLY A 1160 -66.95 -11.73 9.05
C GLY A 1160 -66.69 -11.80 7.54
N ASN A 1161 -65.64 -12.51 7.12
CA ASN A 1161 -65.29 -12.75 5.71
C ASN A 1161 -65.48 -14.23 5.36
N ALA A 1162 -65.93 -14.50 4.15
CA ALA A 1162 -66.02 -15.84 3.60
C ALA A 1162 -64.62 -16.26 3.16
N VAL A 1163 -64.19 -17.45 3.59
CA VAL A 1163 -62.95 -18.07 3.14
C VAL A 1163 -63.29 -19.37 2.45
N ALA A 1164 -62.97 -19.47 1.15
CA ALA A 1164 -63.03 -20.72 0.41
C ALA A 1164 -61.62 -21.35 0.35
N THR A 1165 -61.53 -22.66 0.54
CA THR A 1165 -60.26 -23.39 0.61
C THR A 1165 -60.27 -24.60 -0.34
N ILE A 1166 -59.18 -24.79 -1.08
CA ILE A 1166 -58.98 -25.91 -2.01
C ILE A 1166 -57.56 -26.43 -1.84
N GLY A 1167 -57.40 -27.66 -1.33
CA GLY A 1167 -56.08 -28.17 -1.01
C GLY A 1167 -55.36 -27.30 0.03
N SER A 1168 -54.24 -26.69 -0.36
CA SER A 1168 -53.47 -25.72 0.44
C SER A 1168 -53.82 -24.25 0.16
N ASP A 1169 -54.58 -23.99 -0.90
CA ASP A 1169 -54.90 -22.65 -1.41
C ASP A 1169 -56.18 -22.11 -0.76
N THR A 1170 -56.24 -20.79 -0.56
CA THR A 1170 -57.40 -20.12 0.03
C THR A 1170 -57.74 -18.83 -0.69
N ILE A 1171 -59.02 -18.52 -0.81
CA ILE A 1171 -59.47 -17.19 -1.18
C ILE A 1171 -60.36 -16.60 -0.09
N THR A 1172 -60.11 -15.34 0.25
CA THR A 1172 -60.90 -14.56 1.21
C THR A 1172 -61.72 -13.50 0.48
N PHE A 1173 -63.04 -13.51 0.69
CA PHE A 1173 -63.95 -12.47 0.20
C PHE A 1173 -64.23 -11.50 1.34
N LEU A 1174 -63.70 -10.28 1.26
CA LEU A 1174 -63.89 -9.29 2.32
C LEU A 1174 -65.34 -8.80 2.36
N GLY A 1175 -65.91 -8.77 3.57
CA GLY A 1175 -67.26 -8.23 3.80
C GLY A 1175 -68.43 -9.10 3.34
N ILE A 1176 -68.17 -10.30 2.81
CA ILE A 1176 -69.18 -11.28 2.39
C ILE A 1176 -69.14 -12.48 3.34
N THR A 1177 -70.28 -13.00 3.79
CA THR A 1177 -70.33 -14.24 4.59
C THR A 1177 -70.39 -15.49 3.72
N ALA A 1178 -69.96 -16.64 4.26
CA ALA A 1178 -69.99 -17.93 3.57
C ALA A 1178 -71.42 -18.33 3.16
N ALA A 1179 -72.43 -17.89 3.92
CA ALA A 1179 -73.83 -18.09 3.58
C ALA A 1179 -74.24 -17.26 2.35
N GLU A 1180 -73.84 -15.99 2.27
CA GLU A 1180 -74.12 -15.12 1.12
C GLU A 1180 -73.43 -15.62 -0.15
N LEU A 1181 -72.20 -16.13 -0.04
CA LEU A 1181 -71.46 -16.75 -1.14
C LEU A 1181 -72.13 -18.03 -1.67
N ALA A 1182 -72.68 -18.86 -0.78
CA ALA A 1182 -73.25 -20.16 -1.12
C ALA A 1182 -74.60 -20.10 -1.87
N VAL A 1183 -75.34 -18.99 -1.79
CA VAL A 1183 -76.68 -18.86 -2.38
C VAL A 1183 -76.61 -18.68 -3.91
N HIS A 1184 -75.48 -18.25 -4.47
CA HIS A 1184 -75.42 -17.86 -5.88
C HIS A 1184 -74.25 -18.46 -6.72
N HIS A 1185 -73.16 -18.96 -6.13
CA HIS A 1185 -71.89 -19.13 -6.89
C HIS A 1185 -71.11 -20.46 -6.69
N ILE A 1186 -71.67 -21.49 -6.06
CA ILE A 1186 -70.97 -22.80 -5.85
C ILE A 1186 -71.44 -23.91 -6.83
N LEU A 1187 -72.25 -23.59 -7.85
CA LEU A 1187 -72.73 -24.58 -8.82
C LEU A 1187 -72.68 -24.07 -10.27
N MET A 1188 -71.53 -24.22 -10.93
CA MET A 1188 -71.37 -24.98 -12.19
C MET A 1188 -69.91 -25.07 -12.61
#